data_AF-A0A177TB70-F1
#
_entry.id   AF-A0A177TB70-F1
#
_cell.length_a   1.000
_cell.length_b   1.000
_cell.length_c   1.000
_cell.angle_alpha   90.00
_cell.angle_beta   90.00
_cell.angle_gamma   90.00
#
_symmetry.space_group_name_H-M   'P 1'
#
loop_
_entity.id
_entity.type
_entity.pdbx_description
1 polymer ?
#
loop_
_entity_poly.entity_id
_entity_poly.type
_entity_poly.pdbx_seq_one_letter_code
_entity_poly.pdbx_strand_id
1 'polypeptide(L)'
;MSTMPSTPAMAPQGWTVSPVRLELAAKLSLYRQQSSSSDDPVQVRADVIAEVRDVEPDTTQETALRATLGDYSPASELLEEEVTLIENMITHWSEGNERSATISGATTNAVDGPSTDGTTPTSFFEALPSHPRPARSPSSSESSPSKRPRLNDSTQPTSSDSSRTQLNASSLGAQVTGPPTKKASEQFFATSELLFLLCSCLKVERIDLLALSKVSKKLRAVALQVLVHEFSIPLSRIREALVLLRGNPDLVDSIRFLRIWDDDTVRKMLSAGDCNWWSLESLLAIVERRSTWPLPLVDLTLNPADLSRLLQELSKAPLLLERIAALRVVTGRSDRSGLIWPCPSHPVIPPGRSQTIHALWSIASLICYEQDWTDSNVLRRLHLELWESPEDKDAVFLCSGWSNLTERVAPYLTNLTFLFTQDFDANFGCEILLEAHWKSLRRLEIVGVDIMEGDHYMEATDDLGESMKRFSQTENQIEDLILCLTCPQTSTMGWLEGTFSRLKKCFFILYPSDTQRLTSFLLRHTEIRELTLHGTQIDATLLQGRIAPFSSLRVFGGSEETANVLLQYGARLQHLQLDSPCHLSSPRLPASLVRDQESAGRITCLDIQLSSWQIDRMLFQLQELLSTGTLPSLIELIVLAKESREKNSSDPVACLEKVLEGLRRMNLSKLKALRVRYGETKQLPSDEELERIPFGFPPALAYLAFCSSNAETAQYYRILRAPPSSPAAATTTTGRKLPRMQRLPPSFRLKVNAEDGTWEASGELRREHSLFDHSGDEPRLKML
;
A
#
# COMPACT_ATOMS: atom_id res chain seq x y z
N MET A 1 -20.18 44.92 -34.88
CA MET A 1 -19.70 46.27 -34.57
C MET A 1 -19.59 46.32 -33.06
N SER A 2 -18.37 46.32 -32.52
CA SER A 2 -18.13 46.25 -31.07
C SER A 2 -18.53 47.58 -30.42
N THR A 3 -19.52 47.56 -29.54
CA THR A 3 -19.84 48.65 -28.61
C THR A 3 -18.86 48.58 -27.45
N MET A 4 -17.61 48.99 -27.69
CA MET A 4 -16.63 49.20 -26.64
C MET A 4 -17.08 50.40 -25.78
N PRO A 5 -17.05 50.32 -24.44
CA PRO A 5 -17.17 51.51 -23.62
C PRO A 5 -16.00 52.44 -23.96
N SER A 6 -16.30 53.60 -24.55
CA SER A 6 -15.30 54.57 -25.01
C SER A 6 -14.69 55.39 -23.85
N THR A 7 -15.14 55.15 -22.62
CA THR A 7 -14.76 55.91 -21.43
C THR A 7 -14.21 54.98 -20.35
N PRO A 8 -13.10 55.34 -19.68
CA PRO A 8 -12.57 54.57 -18.57
C PRO A 8 -13.49 54.67 -17.35
N ALA A 9 -13.69 53.55 -16.64
CA ALA A 9 -14.47 53.54 -15.41
C ALA A 9 -13.66 54.22 -14.29
N MET A 10 -14.27 55.17 -13.58
CA MET A 10 -13.61 55.94 -12.52
C MET A 10 -14.27 55.65 -11.18
N ALA A 11 -13.47 55.24 -10.19
CA ALA A 11 -13.94 55.01 -8.84
C ALA A 11 -14.04 56.34 -8.04
N PRO A 12 -14.94 56.42 -7.04
CA PRO A 12 -15.05 57.58 -6.15
C PRO A 12 -13.74 57.97 -5.44
N GLN A 13 -12.84 57.01 -5.27
CA GLN A 13 -11.52 57.18 -4.64
C GLN A 13 -10.44 57.72 -5.61
N GLY A 14 -10.78 57.97 -6.88
CA GLY A 14 -9.93 58.70 -7.83
C GLY A 14 -9.06 57.84 -8.76
N TRP A 15 -9.14 56.51 -8.70
CA TRP A 15 -8.47 55.60 -9.65
C TRP A 15 -9.37 55.25 -10.83
N THR A 16 -8.77 54.90 -11.97
CA THR A 16 -9.49 54.56 -13.20
C THR A 16 -9.04 53.22 -13.78
N VAL A 17 -9.96 52.54 -14.45
CA VAL A 17 -9.70 51.28 -15.17
C VAL A 17 -10.01 51.48 -16.65
N SER A 18 -9.06 51.09 -17.52
CA SER A 18 -9.20 51.25 -18.96
C SER A 18 -10.24 50.27 -19.54
N PRO A 19 -10.86 50.59 -20.70
CA PRO A 19 -11.84 49.71 -21.33
C PRO A 19 -11.34 48.28 -21.61
N VAL A 20 -10.07 48.15 -22.02
CA VAL A 20 -9.43 46.84 -22.28
C VAL A 20 -9.33 46.01 -20.99
N ARG A 21 -9.09 46.67 -19.86
CA ARG A 21 -8.98 46.04 -18.55
C ARG A 21 -10.34 45.69 -17.95
N LEU A 22 -11.36 46.48 -18.22
CA LEU A 22 -12.74 46.14 -17.88
C LEU A 22 -13.18 44.85 -18.56
N GLU A 23 -12.85 44.69 -19.84
CA GLU A 23 -13.14 43.46 -20.59
C GLU A 23 -12.36 42.25 -20.04
N LEU A 24 -11.08 42.43 -19.72
CA LEU A 24 -10.26 41.37 -19.09
C LEU A 24 -10.82 40.95 -17.73
N ALA A 25 -11.22 41.91 -16.90
CA ALA A 25 -11.85 41.67 -15.61
C ALA A 25 -13.18 40.93 -15.76
N ALA A 26 -14.01 41.30 -16.74
CA ALA A 26 -15.28 40.61 -17.01
C ALA A 26 -15.07 39.15 -17.44
N LYS A 27 -14.09 38.88 -18.31
CA LYS A 27 -13.75 37.51 -18.72
C LYS A 27 -13.26 36.66 -17.54
N LEU A 28 -12.38 37.21 -16.70
CA LEU A 28 -11.87 36.52 -15.50
C LEU A 28 -12.99 36.28 -14.47
N SER A 29 -13.88 37.24 -14.27
CA SER A 29 -15.04 37.10 -13.38
C SER A 29 -15.95 35.95 -13.83
N LEU A 30 -16.35 35.93 -15.11
CA LEU A 30 -17.19 34.86 -15.66
C LEU A 30 -16.50 33.49 -15.61
N TYR A 31 -15.21 33.43 -15.92
CA TYR A 31 -14.42 32.21 -15.84
C TYR A 31 -14.39 31.64 -14.41
N ARG A 32 -14.15 32.49 -13.40
CA ARG A 32 -14.11 32.07 -11.99
C ARG A 32 -15.48 31.67 -11.45
N GLN A 33 -16.54 32.39 -11.84
CA GLN A 33 -17.92 32.03 -11.47
C GLN A 33 -18.37 30.69 -12.07
N GLN A 34 -17.85 30.28 -13.23
CA GLN A 34 -18.13 28.95 -13.81
C GLN A 34 -17.32 27.83 -13.16
N SER A 35 -16.12 28.16 -12.66
CA SER A 35 -15.20 27.20 -12.06
C SER A 35 -15.54 26.87 -10.60
N SER A 36 -16.22 27.79 -9.90
CA SER A 36 -16.61 27.65 -8.50
C SER A 36 -18.10 27.92 -8.33
N SER A 37 -18.90 26.87 -8.03
CA SER A 37 -20.36 27.00 -7.87
C SER A 37 -20.79 27.57 -6.51
N SER A 38 -19.86 28.01 -5.67
CA SER A 38 -20.08 28.34 -4.25
C SER A 38 -19.72 29.79 -3.87
N ASP A 39 -19.09 30.55 -4.77
CA ASP A 39 -18.57 31.88 -4.43
C ASP A 39 -19.58 32.99 -4.72
N ASP A 40 -19.68 33.96 -3.81
CA ASP A 40 -20.54 35.14 -3.98
C ASP A 40 -20.06 35.94 -5.22
N PRO A 41 -20.91 36.14 -6.25
CA PRO A 41 -20.50 36.80 -7.49
C PRO A 41 -20.11 38.27 -7.26
N VAL A 42 -20.51 38.91 -6.16
CA VAL A 42 -20.04 40.26 -5.81
C VAL A 42 -18.59 40.21 -5.31
N GLN A 43 -18.24 39.20 -4.51
CA GLN A 43 -16.88 39.00 -4.02
C GLN A 43 -15.92 38.66 -5.16
N VAL A 44 -16.31 37.78 -6.08
CA VAL A 44 -15.49 37.41 -7.25
C VAL A 44 -15.19 38.63 -8.12
N ARG A 45 -16.17 39.52 -8.32
CA ARG A 45 -15.95 40.78 -9.05
C ARG A 45 -14.99 41.71 -8.32
N ALA A 46 -15.13 41.86 -7.00
CA ALA A 46 -14.23 42.71 -6.21
C ALA A 46 -12.77 42.25 -6.34
N ASP A 47 -12.53 40.93 -6.25
CA ASP A 47 -11.21 40.33 -6.32
C ASP A 47 -10.57 40.54 -7.70
N VAL A 48 -11.32 40.27 -8.77
CA VAL A 48 -10.82 40.43 -10.14
C VAL A 48 -10.58 41.91 -10.48
N ILE A 49 -11.42 42.83 -9.98
CA ILE A 49 -11.20 44.27 -10.14
C ILE A 49 -9.90 44.70 -9.46
N ALA A 50 -9.59 44.17 -8.27
CA ALA A 50 -8.34 44.45 -7.58
C ALA A 50 -7.12 43.91 -8.33
N GLU A 51 -7.19 42.67 -8.83
CA GLU A 51 -6.11 42.07 -9.62
C GLU A 51 -5.81 42.88 -10.89
N VAL A 52 -6.83 43.38 -11.58
CA VAL A 52 -6.63 44.14 -12.82
C VAL A 52 -6.26 45.61 -12.55
N ARG A 53 -6.65 46.15 -11.38
CA ARG A 53 -6.27 47.48 -10.91
C ARG A 53 -4.78 47.56 -10.60
N ASP A 54 -4.23 46.56 -9.94
CA ASP A 54 -2.86 46.60 -9.40
C ASP A 54 -1.77 46.23 -10.43
N VAL A 55 -2.17 45.85 -11.65
CA VAL A 55 -1.27 45.50 -12.76
C VAL A 55 -0.80 46.76 -13.49
N GLU A 56 0.50 46.95 -13.70
CA GLU A 56 1.04 48.04 -14.53
C GLU A 56 0.86 47.73 -16.05
N PRO A 57 0.67 48.74 -16.91
CA PRO A 57 0.19 48.60 -18.31
C PRO A 57 1.05 47.78 -19.28
N ASP A 58 2.27 47.38 -18.92
CA ASP A 58 3.17 46.58 -19.77
C ASP A 58 3.84 45.41 -19.01
N THR A 59 3.15 44.78 -18.05
CA THR A 59 3.74 43.72 -17.20
C THR A 59 3.42 42.29 -17.65
N THR A 60 4.35 41.38 -17.34
CA THR A 60 4.25 39.91 -17.45
C THR A 60 2.99 39.35 -16.81
N GLN A 61 2.44 40.05 -15.82
CA GLN A 61 1.25 39.65 -15.08
C GLN A 61 -0.05 39.80 -15.91
N GLU A 62 -0.16 40.79 -16.79
CA GLU A 62 -1.29 40.87 -17.74
C GLU A 62 -1.24 39.71 -18.74
N THR A 63 -0.04 39.29 -19.15
CA THR A 63 0.16 38.12 -20.02
C THR A 63 -0.19 36.82 -19.30
N ALA A 64 0.14 36.70 -18.00
CA ALA A 64 -0.23 35.55 -17.16
C ALA A 64 -1.75 35.47 -16.91
N LEU A 65 -2.42 36.60 -16.70
CA LEU A 65 -3.88 36.66 -16.58
C LEU A 65 -4.58 36.28 -17.88
N ARG A 66 -4.04 36.70 -19.04
CA ARG A 66 -4.52 36.26 -20.35
C ARG A 66 -4.24 34.77 -20.59
N ALA A 67 -3.09 34.25 -20.14
CA ALA A 67 -2.78 32.82 -20.22
C ALA A 67 -3.72 31.97 -19.35
N THR A 68 -4.17 32.50 -18.21
CA THR A 68 -5.15 31.83 -17.32
C THR A 68 -6.50 31.64 -18.00
N LEU A 69 -6.89 32.59 -18.87
CA LEU A 69 -8.11 32.47 -19.66
C LEU A 69 -8.00 31.43 -20.79
N GLY A 70 -6.79 31.08 -21.28
CA GLY A 70 -6.63 30.15 -22.40
C GLY A 70 -7.48 30.52 -23.62
N ASP A 71 -8.20 29.54 -24.19
CA ASP A 71 -9.15 29.73 -25.31
C ASP A 71 -10.57 30.16 -24.86
N TYR A 72 -10.74 30.58 -23.60
CA TYR A 72 -12.05 30.92 -23.05
C TYR A 72 -12.64 32.18 -23.70
N SER A 73 -13.73 32.01 -24.44
CA SER A 73 -14.47 33.08 -25.11
C SER A 73 -15.95 33.01 -24.74
N PRO A 74 -16.43 33.83 -23.78
CA PRO A 74 -17.83 33.84 -23.38
C PRO A 74 -18.73 34.41 -24.50
N ALA A 75 -20.03 34.07 -24.46
CA ALA A 75 -21.00 34.64 -25.40
C ALA A 75 -21.04 36.18 -25.27
N SER A 76 -21.10 36.90 -26.40
CA SER A 76 -20.97 38.36 -26.46
C SER A 76 -21.96 39.09 -25.54
N GLU A 77 -23.19 38.59 -25.44
CA GLU A 77 -24.25 39.17 -24.60
C GLU A 77 -23.91 39.07 -23.10
N LEU A 78 -23.37 37.94 -22.65
CA LEU A 78 -22.96 37.75 -21.25
C LEU A 78 -21.73 38.57 -20.88
N LEU A 79 -20.82 38.74 -21.83
CA LEU A 79 -19.63 39.57 -21.65
C LEU A 79 -20.02 41.06 -21.52
N GLU A 80 -20.94 41.56 -22.35
CA GLU A 80 -21.42 42.94 -22.28
C GLU A 80 -22.16 43.24 -20.97
N GLU A 81 -23.01 42.31 -20.52
CA GLU A 81 -23.68 42.41 -19.21
C GLU A 81 -22.67 42.46 -18.06
N GLU A 82 -21.68 41.57 -18.06
CA GLU A 82 -20.69 41.53 -16.97
C GLU A 82 -19.75 42.74 -16.97
N VAL A 83 -19.36 43.25 -18.15
CA VAL A 83 -18.59 44.52 -18.26
C VAL A 83 -19.39 45.66 -17.64
N THR A 84 -20.69 45.74 -17.92
CA THR A 84 -21.57 46.79 -17.36
C THR A 84 -21.68 46.67 -15.83
N LEU A 85 -21.77 45.44 -15.30
CA LEU A 85 -21.82 45.20 -13.86
C LEU A 85 -20.52 45.57 -13.16
N ILE A 86 -19.36 45.25 -13.75
CA ILE A 86 -18.05 45.61 -13.23
C ILE A 86 -17.83 47.14 -13.29
N GLU A 87 -18.19 47.78 -14.40
CA GLU A 87 -18.13 49.24 -14.53
C GLU A 87 -19.01 49.95 -13.48
N ASN A 88 -20.24 49.44 -13.26
CA ASN A 88 -21.14 49.96 -12.23
C ASN A 88 -20.56 49.76 -10.81
N MET A 89 -19.92 48.62 -10.56
CA MET A 89 -19.27 48.33 -9.28
C MET A 89 -18.05 49.21 -9.02
N ILE A 90 -17.27 49.54 -10.05
CA ILE A 90 -16.13 50.47 -9.96
C ILE A 90 -16.62 51.90 -9.71
N THR A 91 -17.62 52.37 -10.46
CA THR A 91 -18.16 53.73 -10.31
C THR A 91 -18.85 53.98 -8.97
N HIS A 92 -19.28 52.91 -8.28
CA HIS A 92 -19.84 52.95 -6.93
C HIS A 92 -18.98 52.20 -5.90
N TRP A 93 -17.66 52.16 -6.12
CA TRP A 93 -16.76 51.37 -5.27
C TRP A 93 -16.85 51.78 -3.79
N SER A 94 -17.16 50.80 -2.92
CA SER A 94 -17.43 51.02 -1.50
C SER A 94 -16.27 50.54 -0.61
N GLU A 95 -16.23 50.98 0.67
CA GLU A 95 -15.29 50.44 1.66
C GLU A 95 -15.47 48.93 1.89
N GLY A 96 -16.67 48.39 1.67
CA GLY A 96 -16.93 46.95 1.71
C GLY A 96 -16.19 46.20 0.60
N ASN A 97 -16.22 46.74 -0.61
CA ASN A 97 -15.53 46.17 -1.77
C ASN A 97 -14.00 46.21 -1.60
N GLU A 98 -13.46 47.27 -0.99
CA GLU A 98 -12.02 47.36 -0.71
C GLU A 98 -11.58 46.30 0.32
N ARG A 99 -12.37 46.07 1.38
CA ARG A 99 -12.07 45.00 2.35
C ARG A 99 -12.13 43.61 1.71
N SER A 100 -13.14 43.38 0.87
CA SER A 100 -13.29 42.17 0.08
C SER A 100 -12.06 41.90 -0.80
N ALA A 101 -11.60 42.90 -1.54
CA ALA A 101 -10.40 42.81 -2.37
C ALA A 101 -9.11 42.53 -1.57
N THR A 102 -8.97 43.14 -0.39
CA THR A 102 -7.75 43.03 0.43
C THR A 102 -7.58 41.65 1.09
N ILE A 103 -8.70 40.99 1.44
CA ILE A 103 -8.69 39.65 2.04
C ILE A 103 -8.13 38.61 1.05
N SER A 104 -8.40 38.79 -0.25
CA SER A 104 -7.95 37.90 -1.33
C SER A 104 -6.48 38.17 -1.75
N GLY A 105 -6.03 39.43 -1.72
CA GLY A 105 -4.64 39.80 -2.04
C GLY A 105 -3.58 39.35 -1.02
N ALA A 106 -3.97 39.13 0.24
CA ALA A 106 -3.07 38.61 1.29
C ALA A 106 -2.76 37.11 1.11
N THR A 107 -3.62 36.37 0.39
CA THR A 107 -3.40 34.95 0.08
C THR A 107 -2.52 34.70 -1.14
N THR A 108 -2.28 35.71 -1.99
CA THR A 108 -1.54 35.55 -3.26
C THR A 108 -0.10 36.08 -3.24
N ASN A 109 0.29 36.96 -2.31
CA ASN A 109 1.60 37.64 -2.32
C ASN A 109 2.62 37.18 -1.27
N ALA A 110 2.47 36.00 -0.66
CA ALA A 110 3.47 35.45 0.28
C ALA A 110 4.33 34.35 -0.37
N VAL A 111 5.16 34.71 -1.35
CA VAL A 111 6.35 33.95 -1.81
C VAL A 111 7.46 34.96 -2.19
N ASP A 112 8.66 34.75 -1.64
CA ASP A 112 9.79 35.69 -1.50
C ASP A 112 10.45 36.25 -2.79
N GLY A 113 11.02 37.46 -2.67
CA GLY A 113 12.02 38.02 -3.60
C GLY A 113 12.62 39.37 -3.14
N PRO A 114 13.89 39.71 -3.48
CA PRO A 114 14.90 40.28 -2.57
C PRO A 114 15.06 41.81 -2.64
N SER A 115 15.73 42.41 -1.64
CA SER A 115 16.29 43.77 -1.76
C SER A 115 17.68 43.90 -1.13
N THR A 116 18.59 44.45 -1.94
CA THR A 116 20.02 44.71 -1.72
C THR A 116 20.30 46.20 -1.44
N ASP A 117 21.35 46.44 -0.63
CA ASP A 117 22.18 47.66 -0.45
C ASP A 117 21.53 48.91 0.20
N GLY A 118 22.13 49.60 1.18
CA GLY A 118 23.37 49.51 1.95
C GLY A 118 23.27 50.55 3.10
N THR A 119 23.88 50.43 4.28
CA THR A 119 25.32 50.66 4.55
C THR A 119 25.60 50.37 6.04
N THR A 120 26.55 49.49 6.29
CA THR A 120 27.22 49.09 7.57
C THR A 120 28.07 50.22 8.19
N PRO A 121 28.49 50.20 9.50
CA PRO A 121 29.45 49.19 9.96
C PRO A 121 29.48 48.74 11.45
N THR A 122 30.05 47.53 11.58
CA THR A 122 30.81 46.92 12.71
C THR A 122 30.12 46.57 14.03
N SER A 123 29.77 45.27 14.19
CA SER A 123 30.46 44.30 15.08
C SER A 123 29.52 43.13 15.48
N PHE A 124 30.12 41.95 15.73
CA PHE A 124 29.55 40.73 16.36
C PHE A 124 28.70 39.76 15.49
N PHE A 125 29.33 38.72 14.92
CA PHE A 125 29.37 37.34 15.46
C PHE A 125 29.91 36.36 14.39
N GLU A 126 31.09 35.82 14.66
CA GLU A 126 31.70 34.69 13.95
C GLU A 126 31.18 33.35 14.50
N ALA A 127 31.14 32.37 13.60
CA ALA A 127 31.33 30.93 13.81
C ALA A 127 30.25 30.11 14.54
N LEU A 128 29.68 29.16 13.77
CA LEU A 128 29.03 27.92 14.20
C LEU A 128 29.87 27.18 15.28
N PRO A 129 29.27 26.70 16.38
CA PRO A 129 29.98 25.87 17.33
C PRO A 129 30.13 24.44 16.79
N SER A 130 31.39 24.01 16.72
CA SER A 130 31.80 22.63 16.54
C SER A 130 31.48 21.83 17.81
N HIS A 131 30.80 20.68 17.65
CA HIS A 131 30.60 19.71 18.71
C HIS A 131 31.96 19.16 19.19
N PRO A 132 32.25 19.16 20.51
CA PRO A 132 33.48 18.58 21.02
C PRO A 132 33.39 17.05 21.09
N ARG A 133 34.34 16.38 20.43
CA ARG A 133 34.82 15.03 20.77
C ARG A 133 35.25 14.99 22.25
N PRO A 134 34.92 13.94 23.02
CA PRO A 134 35.68 13.60 24.23
C PRO A 134 36.78 12.59 23.90
N ALA A 135 38.02 12.99 24.15
CA ALA A 135 39.19 12.11 24.10
C ALA A 135 39.34 11.28 25.39
N ARG A 136 39.71 10.01 25.21
CA ARG A 136 40.46 9.12 26.14
C ARG A 136 41.57 9.90 26.89
N SER A 137 41.72 9.90 28.22
CA SER A 137 42.23 8.85 29.14
C SER A 137 42.50 9.49 30.55
N PRO A 138 43.21 8.83 31.50
CA PRO A 138 42.74 7.94 32.57
C PRO A 138 42.83 8.59 33.98
N SER A 139 42.02 8.16 34.95
CA SER A 139 42.50 7.97 36.34
C SER A 139 41.42 7.40 37.26
N SER A 140 41.92 6.59 38.17
CA SER A 140 41.33 5.88 39.29
C SER A 140 40.64 6.78 40.31
N SER A 141 39.44 6.40 40.76
CA SER A 141 39.20 6.15 42.20
C SER A 141 37.81 5.54 42.43
N GLU A 142 37.80 4.62 43.37
CA GLU A 142 36.75 3.73 43.85
C GLU A 142 35.54 4.49 44.43
N SER A 143 34.32 4.00 44.18
CA SER A 143 33.47 3.38 45.22
C SER A 143 32.06 3.03 44.72
N SER A 144 31.89 1.74 44.35
CA SER A 144 30.82 0.81 44.76
C SER A 144 29.30 1.03 44.44
N PRO A 145 28.52 -0.08 44.34
CA PRO A 145 27.58 -0.29 43.23
C PRO A 145 26.13 -0.63 43.63
N SER A 146 25.20 -0.68 42.67
CA SER A 146 23.92 -1.39 42.82
C SER A 146 23.43 -2.06 41.52
N LYS A 147 23.82 -3.34 41.41
CA LYS A 147 23.08 -4.54 40.95
C LYS A 147 22.09 -4.43 39.77
N ARG A 148 22.57 -4.83 38.58
CA ARG A 148 21.82 -5.67 37.61
C ARG A 148 22.21 -7.15 37.83
N PRO A 149 21.31 -8.14 37.71
CA PRO A 149 21.71 -9.53 37.60
C PRO A 149 21.94 -9.92 36.12
N ARG A 150 23.11 -10.50 35.84
CA ARG A 150 23.42 -11.22 34.58
C ARG A 150 23.29 -12.72 34.79
N LEU A 151 22.93 -13.39 33.69
CA LEU A 151 22.97 -14.82 33.40
C LEU A 151 24.13 -15.57 34.08
N ASN A 152 23.86 -16.80 34.49
CA ASN A 152 24.85 -17.87 34.51
C ASN A 152 24.34 -19.04 33.66
N ASP A 153 25.18 -19.39 32.69
CA ASP A 153 25.15 -20.62 31.93
C ASP A 153 26.11 -21.63 32.57
N SER A 154 25.93 -22.91 32.21
CA SER A 154 26.81 -24.08 32.46
C SER A 154 26.44 -25.00 33.62
N THR A 155 25.69 -26.06 33.33
CA THR A 155 26.22 -27.43 33.43
C THR A 155 25.31 -28.43 32.71
N GLN A 156 25.92 -29.20 31.81
CA GLN A 156 25.33 -30.31 31.04
C GLN A 156 25.83 -31.65 31.65
N PRO A 157 25.50 -32.84 31.10
CA PRO A 157 24.42 -33.74 31.56
C PRO A 157 24.94 -35.11 32.09
N THR A 158 24.11 -35.88 32.81
CA THR A 158 24.29 -37.34 32.96
C THR A 158 22.96 -38.11 32.99
N SER A 159 22.75 -38.87 31.91
CA SER A 159 22.25 -40.26 31.77
C SER A 159 21.17 -40.89 32.69
N SER A 160 20.34 -41.70 32.00
CA SER A 160 19.67 -42.95 32.42
C SER A 160 18.40 -42.80 33.28
N ASP A 161 17.33 -43.57 33.16
CA ASP A 161 16.85 -44.58 32.20
C ASP A 161 15.37 -44.82 32.55
N SER A 162 14.56 -45.27 31.58
CA SER A 162 13.43 -46.22 31.71
C SER A 162 12.60 -46.24 33.03
N SER A 163 11.28 -46.06 33.04
CA SER A 163 10.33 -47.16 32.74
C SER A 163 8.86 -46.73 32.87
N ARG A 164 8.08 -47.24 31.93
CA ARG A 164 6.63 -47.27 31.79
C ARG A 164 5.99 -48.24 32.80
N THR A 165 4.99 -47.84 33.60
CA THR A 165 3.74 -48.61 33.79
C THR A 165 2.68 -47.92 34.66
N GLN A 166 1.47 -47.90 34.09
CA GLN A 166 0.12 -47.91 34.68
C GLN A 166 0.00 -48.02 36.20
N LEU A 167 -0.88 -47.21 36.79
CA LEU A 167 -1.77 -47.68 37.86
C LEU A 167 -3.16 -47.05 37.76
N ASN A 168 -4.13 -47.95 37.88
CA ASN A 168 -5.55 -47.79 37.69
C ASN A 168 -6.23 -46.97 38.80
N ALA A 169 -7.34 -46.34 38.43
CA ALA A 169 -8.38 -45.96 39.35
C ALA A 169 -8.99 -47.21 40.02
N SER A 170 -9.18 -47.19 41.35
CA SER A 170 -10.49 -47.36 42.02
C SER A 170 -10.36 -47.63 43.53
N SER A 171 -11.10 -46.84 44.32
CA SER A 171 -11.68 -47.12 45.66
C SER A 171 -10.70 -47.22 46.86
N LEU A 172 -10.93 -46.71 48.08
CA LEU A 172 -12.07 -46.18 48.85
C LEU A 172 -11.51 -45.00 49.69
N GLY A 173 -12.19 -43.87 49.92
CA GLY A 173 -13.33 -43.75 50.84
C GLY A 173 -12.89 -43.26 52.23
N ALA A 174 -12.72 -41.95 52.41
CA ALA A 174 -12.92 -41.25 53.69
C ALA A 174 -13.01 -39.73 53.44
N GLN A 175 -14.04 -39.13 54.01
CA GLN A 175 -14.51 -37.77 53.80
C GLN A 175 -13.67 -36.71 54.54
N VAL A 176 -13.51 -35.54 53.88
CA VAL A 176 -13.66 -34.18 54.44
C VAL A 176 -12.47 -33.69 55.32
N THR A 177 -11.78 -32.57 55.10
CA THR A 177 -12.09 -31.23 54.57
C THR A 177 -10.92 -30.66 53.75
N GLY A 178 -11.09 -30.44 52.45
CA GLY A 178 -10.22 -29.55 51.65
C GLY A 178 -11.11 -28.56 50.89
N PRO A 179 -10.67 -27.31 50.63
CA PRO A 179 -11.49 -26.35 49.88
C PRO A 179 -11.89 -26.98 48.53
N PRO A 180 -13.08 -26.67 47.98
CA PRO A 180 -13.56 -27.31 46.76
C PRO A 180 -12.48 -27.22 45.70
N THR A 181 -12.02 -28.37 45.21
CA THR A 181 -11.10 -28.44 44.08
C THR A 181 -11.76 -27.66 42.95
N LYS A 182 -11.25 -26.45 42.67
CA LYS A 182 -11.76 -25.56 41.61
C LYS A 182 -11.95 -26.39 40.35
N LYS A 183 -13.09 -26.21 39.67
CA LYS A 183 -13.36 -26.94 38.42
C LYS A 183 -12.22 -26.68 37.43
N ALA A 184 -11.86 -27.65 36.59
CA ALA A 184 -10.76 -27.49 35.63
C ALA A 184 -10.90 -26.23 34.76
N SER A 185 -12.14 -25.85 34.41
CA SER A 185 -12.44 -24.59 33.73
C SER A 185 -12.11 -23.35 34.57
N GLU A 186 -12.44 -23.36 35.86
CA GLU A 186 -12.10 -22.27 36.79
C GLU A 186 -10.58 -22.15 36.97
N GLN A 187 -9.86 -23.27 37.02
CA GLN A 187 -8.38 -23.28 37.06
C GLN A 187 -7.77 -22.75 35.76
N PHE A 188 -8.33 -23.17 34.61
CA PHE A 188 -7.92 -22.69 33.30
C PHE A 188 -8.07 -21.17 33.20
N PHE A 189 -9.28 -20.64 33.46
CA PHE A 189 -9.53 -19.20 33.43
C PHE A 189 -8.86 -18.45 34.58
N ALA A 190 -8.43 -19.12 35.66
CA ALA A 190 -7.62 -18.51 36.72
C ALA A 190 -6.19 -18.22 36.25
N THR A 191 -5.66 -19.03 35.33
CA THR A 191 -4.26 -19.00 34.86
C THR A 191 -4.10 -18.05 33.67
N SER A 192 -3.34 -16.97 33.84
CA SER A 192 -3.13 -15.92 32.84
C SER A 192 -2.49 -16.46 31.55
N GLU A 193 -1.55 -17.38 31.69
CA GLU A 193 -0.74 -17.94 30.61
C GLU A 193 -1.60 -18.81 29.68
N LEU A 194 -2.47 -19.64 30.26
CA LEU A 194 -3.41 -20.47 29.52
C LEU A 194 -4.43 -19.61 28.77
N LEU A 195 -4.89 -18.53 29.40
CA LEU A 195 -5.81 -17.60 28.76
C LEU A 195 -5.12 -16.81 27.64
N PHE A 196 -3.85 -16.42 27.83
CA PHE A 196 -3.05 -15.77 26.79
C PHE A 196 -2.83 -16.69 25.59
N LEU A 197 -2.51 -17.97 25.82
CA LEU A 197 -2.39 -18.98 24.77
C LEU A 197 -3.70 -19.14 23.98
N LEU A 198 -4.85 -19.24 24.66
CA LEU A 198 -6.15 -19.29 24.01
C LEU A 198 -6.40 -18.04 23.14
N CYS A 199 -6.17 -16.85 23.70
CA CYS A 199 -6.30 -15.59 22.96
C CYS A 199 -5.37 -15.55 21.75
N SER A 200 -4.16 -16.09 21.88
CA SER A 200 -3.19 -16.15 20.77
C SER A 200 -3.69 -17.04 19.63
N CYS A 201 -4.37 -18.16 19.93
CA CYS A 201 -5.04 -18.98 18.92
C CYS A 201 -6.22 -18.25 18.24
N LEU A 202 -6.92 -17.37 18.97
CA LEU A 202 -8.03 -16.56 18.43
C LEU A 202 -7.58 -15.30 17.69
N LYS A 203 -6.27 -15.01 17.70
CA LYS A 203 -5.68 -13.82 17.06
C LYS A 203 -5.89 -13.82 15.56
N VAL A 204 -5.93 -14.99 14.93
CA VAL A 204 -6.08 -15.19 13.48
C VAL A 204 -7.14 -14.23 12.93
N GLU A 205 -8.41 -14.36 13.33
CA GLU A 205 -9.45 -13.53 12.72
C GLU A 205 -9.64 -12.16 13.41
N ARG A 206 -8.97 -11.92 14.55
CA ARG A 206 -9.08 -10.77 15.48
C ARG A 206 -10.51 -10.46 16.01
N ILE A 207 -11.56 -10.73 15.25
CA ILE A 207 -12.97 -10.54 15.63
C ILE A 207 -13.37 -11.41 16.81
N ASP A 208 -12.82 -12.62 16.92
CA ASP A 208 -13.08 -13.50 18.05
C ASP A 208 -12.46 -12.97 19.35
N LEU A 209 -11.28 -12.34 19.26
CA LEU A 209 -10.70 -11.60 20.38
C LEU A 209 -11.57 -10.40 20.78
N LEU A 210 -12.10 -9.66 19.81
CA LEU A 210 -13.03 -8.56 20.10
C LEU A 210 -14.31 -9.06 20.76
N ALA A 211 -14.87 -10.18 20.29
CA ALA A 211 -16.04 -10.81 20.90
C ALA A 211 -15.72 -11.28 22.33
N LEU A 212 -14.59 -11.96 22.52
CA LEU A 212 -14.12 -12.44 23.83
C LEU A 212 -13.90 -11.27 24.81
N SER A 213 -13.37 -10.15 24.33
CA SER A 213 -13.15 -8.94 25.15
C SER A 213 -14.44 -8.32 25.71
N LYS A 214 -15.59 -8.60 25.08
CA LYS A 214 -16.90 -8.12 25.53
C LYS A 214 -17.51 -8.99 26.63
N VAL A 215 -17.04 -10.24 26.79
CA VAL A 215 -17.64 -11.23 27.71
C VAL A 215 -17.36 -10.90 29.18
N SER A 216 -16.12 -10.53 29.54
CA SER A 216 -15.78 -10.17 30.93
C SER A 216 -14.57 -9.24 31.01
N LYS A 217 -14.41 -8.54 32.15
CA LYS A 217 -13.26 -7.66 32.39
C LYS A 217 -11.92 -8.42 32.37
N LYS A 218 -11.88 -9.64 32.93
CA LYS A 218 -10.67 -10.48 32.95
C LYS A 218 -10.26 -10.91 31.55
N LEU A 219 -11.22 -11.36 30.75
CA LEU A 219 -10.99 -11.74 29.35
C LEU A 219 -10.59 -10.53 28.51
N ARG A 220 -11.22 -9.37 28.76
CA ARG A 220 -10.88 -8.10 28.11
C ARG A 220 -9.43 -7.71 28.32
N ALA A 221 -8.92 -7.79 29.55
CA ALA A 221 -7.54 -7.43 29.85
C ALA A 221 -6.56 -8.22 28.99
N VAL A 222 -6.71 -9.55 28.94
CA VAL A 222 -5.81 -10.42 28.15
C VAL A 222 -6.06 -10.29 26.64
N ALA A 223 -7.31 -10.23 26.20
CA ALA A 223 -7.65 -10.11 24.78
C ALA A 223 -7.14 -8.78 24.18
N LEU A 224 -7.25 -7.67 24.91
CA LEU A 224 -6.74 -6.38 24.46
C LEU A 224 -5.21 -6.39 24.36
N GLN A 225 -4.49 -7.01 25.29
CA GLN A 225 -3.04 -7.16 25.21
C GLN A 225 -2.60 -7.90 23.93
N VAL A 226 -3.28 -9.01 23.59
CA VAL A 226 -3.00 -9.76 22.36
C VAL A 226 -3.34 -8.95 21.10
N LEU A 227 -4.41 -8.14 21.14
CA LEU A 227 -4.80 -7.27 20.03
C LEU A 227 -3.80 -6.13 19.78
N VAL A 228 -3.30 -5.47 20.84
CA VAL A 228 -2.33 -4.37 20.70
C VAL A 228 -0.89 -4.85 20.50
N HIS A 229 -0.63 -6.15 20.61
CA HIS A 229 0.69 -6.72 20.32
C HIS A 229 1.19 -6.36 18.92
N GLU A 230 0.26 -6.32 17.95
CA GLU A 230 0.44 -5.87 16.58
C GLU A 230 -0.47 -4.65 16.34
N PHE A 231 0.02 -3.46 16.68
CA PHE A 231 -0.80 -2.26 16.67
C PHE A 231 -0.61 -1.48 15.37
N SER A 232 -1.58 -1.60 14.45
CA SER A 232 -1.63 -0.83 13.20
C SER A 232 -2.64 0.30 13.32
N ILE A 233 -2.16 1.54 13.18
CA ILE A 233 -2.93 2.75 13.42
C ILE A 233 -2.88 3.62 12.16
N PRO A 234 -4.03 3.89 11.53
CA PRO A 234 -4.10 4.90 10.49
C PRO A 234 -3.89 6.31 11.08
N LEU A 235 -3.23 7.21 10.34
CA LEU A 235 -2.98 8.59 10.77
C LEU A 235 -4.27 9.30 11.19
N SER A 236 -5.36 9.11 10.44
CA SER A 236 -6.66 9.71 10.74
C SER A 236 -7.18 9.32 12.14
N ARG A 237 -6.79 8.14 12.66
CA ARG A 237 -7.30 7.58 13.93
C ARG A 237 -6.31 7.56 15.09
N ILE A 238 -5.22 8.32 14.99
CA ILE A 238 -4.23 8.41 16.09
C ILE A 238 -4.88 8.91 17.38
N ARG A 239 -5.84 9.83 17.29
CA ARG A 239 -6.53 10.38 18.46
C ARG A 239 -7.30 9.30 19.22
N GLU A 240 -8.02 8.41 18.52
CA GLU A 240 -8.73 7.30 19.16
C GLU A 240 -7.77 6.28 19.77
N ALA A 241 -6.62 6.03 19.12
CA ALA A 241 -5.58 5.19 19.68
C ALA A 241 -5.02 5.79 20.99
N LEU A 242 -4.80 7.11 21.04
CA LEU A 242 -4.41 7.79 22.27
C LEU A 242 -5.45 7.68 23.38
N VAL A 243 -6.74 7.82 23.06
CA VAL A 243 -7.83 7.63 24.04
C VAL A 243 -7.79 6.21 24.60
N LEU A 244 -7.56 5.21 23.75
CA LEU A 244 -7.45 3.82 24.17
C LEU A 244 -6.27 3.59 25.12
N LEU A 245 -5.07 4.09 24.75
CA LEU A 245 -3.84 3.90 25.54
C LEU A 245 -3.86 4.71 26.85
N ARG A 246 -4.37 5.94 26.84
CA ARG A 246 -4.54 6.74 28.07
C ARG A 246 -5.57 6.13 29.02
N GLY A 247 -6.63 5.53 28.47
CA GLY A 247 -7.63 4.81 29.26
C GLY A 247 -7.14 3.48 29.83
N ASN A 248 -6.07 2.90 29.25
CA ASN A 248 -5.51 1.60 29.63
C ASN A 248 -3.97 1.64 29.50
N PRO A 249 -3.25 2.30 30.42
CA PRO A 249 -1.82 2.57 30.27
C PRO A 249 -0.96 1.30 30.11
N ASP A 250 -1.34 0.20 30.76
CA ASP A 250 -0.65 -1.09 30.70
C ASP A 250 -0.63 -1.72 29.28
N LEU A 251 -1.50 -1.26 28.37
CA LEU A 251 -1.51 -1.74 26.98
C LEU A 251 -0.28 -1.30 26.20
N VAL A 252 0.33 -0.16 26.54
CA VAL A 252 1.50 0.38 25.84
C VAL A 252 2.68 -0.58 25.93
N ASP A 253 2.83 -1.22 27.09
CA ASP A 253 3.88 -2.21 27.36
C ASP A 253 3.66 -3.53 26.59
N SER A 254 2.44 -3.79 26.13
CA SER A 254 2.11 -5.00 25.35
C SER A 254 2.38 -4.85 23.85
N ILE A 255 2.62 -3.62 23.36
CA ILE A 255 2.88 -3.35 21.94
C ILE A 255 4.26 -3.89 21.57
N ARG A 256 4.34 -4.83 20.62
CA ARG A 256 5.62 -5.33 20.10
C ARG A 256 5.94 -4.76 18.73
N PHE A 257 4.91 -4.61 17.90
CA PHE A 257 5.02 -4.07 16.55
C PHE A 257 4.03 -2.90 16.41
N LEU A 258 4.53 -1.76 15.96
CA LEU A 258 3.75 -0.55 15.73
C LEU A 258 3.81 -0.20 14.24
N ARG A 259 2.65 -0.04 13.62
CA ARG A 259 2.54 0.51 12.27
C ARG A 259 1.74 1.79 12.30
N ILE A 260 2.28 2.84 11.71
CA ILE A 260 1.58 4.11 11.49
C ILE A 260 1.52 4.33 9.99
N TRP A 261 0.31 4.52 9.46
CA TRP A 261 0.12 4.63 8.02
C TRP A 261 -0.88 5.71 7.62
N ASP A 262 -0.62 6.43 6.53
CA ASP A 262 -1.57 7.40 5.97
C ASP A 262 -2.70 6.67 5.24
N ASP A 263 -3.92 6.78 5.76
CA ASP A 263 -5.14 6.17 5.21
C ASP A 263 -5.97 7.12 4.33
N ASP A 264 -5.53 8.37 4.20
CA ASP A 264 -6.21 9.42 3.43
C ASP A 264 -5.57 9.67 2.06
N THR A 265 -4.67 8.80 1.58
CA THR A 265 -3.98 8.96 0.28
C THR A 265 -4.94 9.06 -0.92
N VAL A 266 -6.14 8.50 -0.82
CA VAL A 266 -7.20 8.61 -1.85
C VAL A 266 -8.19 9.75 -1.55
N ARG A 267 -8.41 10.09 -0.27
CA ARG A 267 -9.42 11.07 0.17
C ARG A 267 -8.93 12.52 0.10
N LYS A 268 -7.61 12.75 0.23
CA LYS A 268 -6.96 14.07 0.05
C LYS A 268 -7.08 14.64 -1.37
N MET A 269 -7.52 13.86 -2.37
CA MET A 269 -7.83 14.39 -3.71
C MET A 269 -9.07 15.30 -3.74
N LEU A 270 -9.92 15.27 -2.70
CA LEU A 270 -11.21 15.99 -2.69
C LEU A 270 -11.39 16.93 -1.49
N SER A 271 -10.48 16.92 -0.51
CA SER A 271 -10.58 17.81 0.66
C SER A 271 -9.24 17.93 1.38
N ALA A 272 -8.79 19.18 1.60
CA ALA A 272 -7.68 19.51 2.47
C ALA A 272 -8.09 19.25 3.93
N GLY A 273 -8.02 17.99 4.37
CA GLY A 273 -8.34 17.59 5.73
C GLY A 273 -7.10 17.61 6.62
N ASP A 274 -7.14 18.43 7.67
CA ASP A 274 -6.20 18.45 8.79
C ASP A 274 -6.02 17.05 9.39
N CYS A 275 -4.92 16.39 9.04
CA CYS A 275 -4.51 15.14 9.67
C CYS A 275 -4.08 15.42 11.12
N ASN A 276 -4.37 14.49 12.03
CA ASN A 276 -4.12 14.60 13.49
C ASN A 276 -2.61 14.52 13.86
N TRP A 277 -1.73 15.23 13.15
CA TRP A 277 -0.28 15.25 13.38
C TRP A 277 0.09 15.67 14.81
N TRP A 278 -0.65 16.61 15.40
CA TRP A 278 -0.49 17.02 16.80
C TRP A 278 -0.67 15.85 17.79
N SER A 279 -1.44 14.82 17.40
CA SER A 279 -1.62 13.62 18.21
C SER A 279 -0.52 12.58 17.99
N LEU A 280 0.22 12.65 16.87
CA LEU A 280 1.33 11.74 16.61
C LEU A 280 2.45 11.93 17.62
N GLU A 281 2.82 13.19 17.92
CA GLU A 281 3.81 13.52 18.95
C GLU A 281 3.49 12.85 20.28
N SER A 282 2.24 13.00 20.74
CA SER A 282 1.76 12.42 21.98
C SER A 282 1.79 10.89 21.96
N LEU A 283 1.54 10.27 20.82
CA LEU A 283 1.57 8.81 20.67
C LEU A 283 3.02 8.31 20.78
N LEU A 284 3.94 8.91 20.02
CA LEU A 284 5.36 8.56 20.06
C LEU A 284 5.93 8.72 21.46
N ALA A 285 5.62 9.83 22.14
CA ALA A 285 6.08 10.09 23.51
C ALA A 285 5.54 9.05 24.53
N ILE A 286 4.28 8.60 24.40
CA ILE A 286 3.73 7.56 25.28
C ILE A 286 4.43 6.22 25.04
N VAL A 287 4.68 5.87 23.77
CA VAL A 287 5.34 4.61 23.41
C VAL A 287 6.80 4.62 23.87
N GLU A 288 7.51 5.73 23.74
CA GLU A 288 8.90 5.88 24.15
C GLU A 288 9.08 5.81 25.68
N ARG A 289 8.13 6.35 26.45
CA ARG A 289 8.15 6.38 27.92
C ARG A 289 7.69 5.10 28.60
N ARG A 290 7.42 4.04 27.84
CA ARG A 290 6.91 2.78 28.37
C ARG A 290 7.92 2.11 29.30
N SER A 291 7.42 1.22 30.16
CA SER A 291 8.25 0.55 31.16
C SER A 291 9.01 -0.65 30.58
N THR A 292 8.51 -1.22 29.48
CA THR A 292 9.00 -2.47 28.90
C THR A 292 9.98 -2.26 27.75
N TRP A 293 11.14 -2.91 27.85
CA TRP A 293 12.19 -2.94 26.83
C TRP A 293 12.35 -4.33 26.20
N PRO A 294 12.75 -4.45 24.92
CA PRO A 294 13.09 -3.37 23.98
C PRO A 294 11.85 -2.60 23.50
N LEU A 295 12.01 -1.37 23.00
CA LEU A 295 10.96 -0.56 22.34
C LEU A 295 10.36 -1.29 21.10
N PRO A 296 9.11 -0.97 20.68
CA PRO A 296 8.44 -1.73 19.64
C PRO A 296 9.10 -1.47 18.28
N LEU A 297 9.08 -2.46 17.40
CA LEU A 297 9.54 -2.28 16.03
C LEU A 297 8.51 -1.42 15.28
N VAL A 298 8.98 -0.38 14.60
CA VAL A 298 8.13 0.65 13.99
C VAL A 298 8.17 0.57 12.46
N ASP A 299 7.00 0.60 11.84
CA ASP A 299 6.80 0.67 10.39
C ASP A 299 6.00 1.93 10.04
N LEU A 300 6.58 2.79 9.20
CA LEU A 300 6.00 4.09 8.84
C LEU A 300 5.61 4.08 7.36
N THR A 301 4.36 4.42 7.06
CA THR A 301 3.85 4.57 5.68
C THR A 301 3.19 5.93 5.50
N LEU A 302 3.72 6.78 4.64
CA LEU A 302 3.32 8.19 4.55
C LEU A 302 3.27 8.68 3.11
N ASN A 303 2.53 9.76 2.89
CA ASN A 303 2.57 10.48 1.62
C ASN A 303 3.86 11.31 1.51
N PRO A 304 4.46 11.46 0.30
CA PRO A 304 5.60 12.35 0.09
C PRO A 304 5.42 13.77 0.67
N ALA A 305 4.21 14.33 0.58
CA ALA A 305 3.90 15.68 1.07
C ALA A 305 4.08 15.84 2.58
N ASP A 306 4.01 14.74 3.34
CA ASP A 306 4.05 14.74 4.80
C ASP A 306 5.46 14.45 5.37
N LEU A 307 6.48 14.25 4.52
CA LEU A 307 7.83 13.87 4.96
C LEU A 307 8.51 14.94 5.83
N SER A 308 8.40 16.22 5.47
CA SER A 308 8.99 17.31 6.25
C SER A 308 8.40 17.37 7.67
N ARG A 309 7.09 17.11 7.79
CA ARG A 309 6.40 17.03 9.10
C ARG A 309 6.84 15.80 9.88
N LEU A 310 6.98 14.65 9.21
CA LEU A 310 7.50 13.44 9.85
C LEU A 310 8.90 13.67 10.44
N LEU A 311 9.80 14.32 9.69
CA LEU A 311 11.15 14.61 10.16
C LEU A 311 11.13 15.39 11.48
N GLN A 312 10.25 16.40 11.58
CA GLN A 312 10.07 17.18 12.80
C GLN A 312 9.57 16.32 13.96
N GLU A 313 8.59 15.45 13.73
CA GLU A 313 8.03 14.59 14.79
C GLU A 313 9.01 13.50 15.25
N LEU A 314 9.75 12.89 14.32
CA LEU A 314 10.75 11.88 14.65
C LEU A 314 11.93 12.47 15.42
N SER A 315 12.31 13.72 15.16
CA SER A 315 13.38 14.41 15.91
C SER A 315 13.06 14.56 17.40
N LYS A 316 11.78 14.51 17.79
CA LYS A 316 11.32 14.61 19.17
C LYS A 316 11.31 13.27 19.92
N ALA A 317 11.46 12.14 19.21
CA ALA A 317 11.37 10.80 19.78
C ALA A 317 12.58 9.91 19.42
N PRO A 318 13.80 10.27 19.87
CA PRO A 318 15.04 9.68 19.36
C PRO A 318 15.19 8.20 19.69
N LEU A 319 14.69 7.71 20.83
CA LEU A 319 14.84 6.29 21.19
C LEU A 319 14.01 5.37 20.27
N LEU A 320 12.97 5.90 19.64
CA LEU A 320 12.19 5.13 18.66
C LEU A 320 12.90 5.00 17.31
N LEU A 321 13.82 5.91 16.96
CA LEU A 321 14.60 5.84 15.73
C LEU A 321 15.44 4.57 15.63
N GLU A 322 15.98 4.11 16.77
CA GLU A 322 16.71 2.84 16.91
C GLU A 322 15.87 1.64 16.43
N ARG A 323 14.53 1.75 16.50
CA ARG A 323 13.59 0.65 16.29
C ARG A 323 12.76 0.79 15.01
N ILE A 324 13.03 1.78 14.17
CA ILE A 324 12.36 1.91 12.87
C ILE A 324 12.88 0.81 11.93
N ALA A 325 11.99 -0.12 11.59
CA ALA A 325 12.26 -1.27 10.74
C ALA A 325 11.94 -1.02 9.26
N ALA A 326 10.97 -0.14 8.98
CA ALA A 326 10.54 0.15 7.62
C ALA A 326 10.11 1.61 7.45
N LEU A 327 10.53 2.21 6.33
CA LEU A 327 10.07 3.51 5.85
C LEU A 327 9.43 3.34 4.47
N ARG A 328 8.19 3.81 4.33
CA ARG A 328 7.43 3.72 3.07
C ARG A 328 6.84 5.06 2.71
N VAL A 329 7.09 5.46 1.47
CA VAL A 329 6.53 6.65 0.85
C VAL A 329 5.59 6.20 -0.25
N VAL A 330 4.30 6.50 -0.10
CA VAL A 330 3.20 5.95 -0.92
C VAL A 330 2.28 7.09 -1.32
N THR A 331 1.90 7.18 -2.59
CA THR A 331 1.03 8.29 -3.08
C THR A 331 -0.43 7.90 -3.19
N GLY A 332 -0.77 6.62 -2.99
CA GLY A 332 -2.13 6.10 -3.15
C GLY A 332 -2.58 5.93 -4.60
N ARG A 333 -1.72 6.26 -5.59
CA ARG A 333 -2.01 6.16 -7.03
C ARG A 333 -1.87 4.74 -7.61
N SER A 334 -1.40 3.78 -6.81
CA SER A 334 -1.00 2.44 -7.26
C SER A 334 -2.18 1.45 -7.47
N ASP A 335 -3.27 1.80 -8.19
CA ASP A 335 -4.14 0.75 -8.76
C ASP A 335 -3.45 0.09 -9.98
N ARG A 336 -2.44 -0.74 -9.69
CA ARG A 336 -1.67 -1.48 -10.70
C ARG A 336 -2.49 -2.54 -11.45
N SER A 337 -3.74 -2.77 -11.05
CA SER A 337 -4.65 -3.63 -11.83
C SER A 337 -5.10 -2.97 -13.13
N GLY A 338 -4.87 -1.65 -13.27
CA GLY A 338 -5.23 -0.84 -14.40
C GLY A 338 -4.02 -0.35 -15.19
N LEU A 339 -3.02 -1.20 -15.49
CA LEU A 339 -1.93 -0.92 -16.45
C LEU A 339 -2.41 -0.55 -17.89
N ILE A 340 -3.70 -0.27 -18.09
CA ILE A 340 -4.33 0.17 -19.34
C ILE A 340 -5.31 1.34 -19.10
N TRP A 341 -5.52 1.83 -17.86
CA TRP A 341 -6.47 2.91 -17.63
C TRP A 341 -5.80 4.28 -17.48
N PRO A 342 -6.26 5.31 -18.19
CA PRO A 342 -5.76 6.67 -18.02
C PRO A 342 -6.00 7.12 -16.58
N CYS A 343 -4.92 7.63 -15.99
CA CYS A 343 -4.89 8.26 -14.68
C CYS A 343 -6.03 9.30 -14.59
N PRO A 344 -6.85 9.33 -13.51
CA PRO A 344 -7.77 10.43 -13.33
C PRO A 344 -6.99 11.75 -13.22
N SER A 345 -7.49 12.78 -13.90
CA SER A 345 -6.93 14.13 -13.92
C SER A 345 -6.77 14.70 -12.50
N HIS A 346 -5.60 15.31 -12.28
CA HIS A 346 -5.08 15.83 -11.02
C HIS A 346 -6.00 16.88 -10.33
N PRO A 347 -5.90 16.99 -8.98
CA PRO A 347 -5.88 18.35 -8.41
C PRO A 347 -4.87 18.61 -7.27
N VAL A 348 -3.88 17.74 -7.00
CA VAL A 348 -2.88 18.03 -5.94
C VAL A 348 -1.50 18.24 -6.54
N ILE A 349 -0.94 19.44 -6.36
CA ILE A 349 0.44 19.81 -6.68
C ILE A 349 1.35 18.88 -5.85
N PRO A 350 2.15 17.98 -6.46
CA PRO A 350 3.10 17.17 -5.72
C PRO A 350 4.15 18.11 -5.07
N PRO A 351 4.65 17.81 -3.86
CA PRO A 351 5.83 18.51 -3.35
C PRO A 351 6.98 18.41 -4.35
N GLY A 352 7.85 19.42 -4.39
CA GLY A 352 9.05 19.41 -5.25
C GLY A 352 9.91 18.16 -5.02
N ARG A 353 10.50 17.63 -6.10
CA ARG A 353 11.40 16.48 -6.11
C ARG A 353 12.57 16.68 -5.15
N SER A 354 13.20 17.85 -5.22
CA SER A 354 14.36 18.20 -4.41
C SER A 354 14.02 18.18 -2.92
N GLN A 355 12.85 18.72 -2.55
CA GLN A 355 12.38 18.73 -1.17
C GLN A 355 12.08 17.30 -0.67
N THR A 356 11.44 16.48 -1.51
CA THR A 356 11.10 15.10 -1.18
C THR A 356 12.36 14.26 -0.95
N ILE A 357 13.34 14.32 -1.85
CA ILE A 357 14.61 13.58 -1.73
C ILE A 357 15.43 14.08 -0.54
N HIS A 358 15.49 15.40 -0.33
CA HIS A 358 16.19 15.97 0.83
C HIS A 358 15.55 15.51 2.15
N ALA A 359 14.22 15.54 2.25
CA ALA A 359 13.50 15.07 3.44
C ALA A 359 13.71 13.56 3.65
N LEU A 360 13.62 12.75 2.59
CA LEU A 360 13.92 11.31 2.63
C LEU A 360 15.33 11.03 3.13
N TRP A 361 16.33 11.70 2.56
CA TRP A 361 17.73 11.58 2.97
C TRP A 361 17.93 12.00 4.42
N SER A 362 17.31 13.10 4.85
CA SER A 362 17.39 13.58 6.24
C SER A 362 16.81 12.57 7.22
N ILE A 363 15.62 12.02 6.93
CA ILE A 363 14.97 11.01 7.77
C ILE A 363 15.80 9.73 7.81
N ALA A 364 16.23 9.22 6.65
CA ALA A 364 17.02 8.00 6.57
C ALA A 364 18.38 8.17 7.30
N SER A 365 19.02 9.32 7.15
CA SER A 365 20.28 9.63 7.83
C SER A 365 20.10 9.71 9.34
N LEU A 366 19.02 10.34 9.82
CA LEU A 366 18.67 10.41 11.23
C LEU A 366 18.45 9.00 11.82
N ILE A 367 17.69 8.14 11.14
CA ILE A 367 17.46 6.74 11.55
C ILE A 367 18.77 5.98 11.60
N CYS A 368 19.56 6.02 10.52
CA CYS A 368 20.81 5.27 10.45
C CYS A 368 21.83 5.79 11.47
N TYR A 369 21.84 7.09 11.78
CA TYR A 369 22.75 7.68 12.76
C TYR A 369 22.49 7.14 14.16
N GLU A 370 21.23 7.14 14.60
CA GLU A 370 20.85 6.56 15.90
C GLU A 370 21.07 5.05 15.94
N GLN A 371 20.84 4.35 14.83
CA GLN A 371 21.11 2.91 14.73
C GLN A 371 22.61 2.59 14.80
N ASP A 372 23.47 3.33 14.10
CA ASP A 372 24.93 3.22 14.23
C ASP A 372 25.39 3.51 15.66
N TRP A 373 24.82 4.53 16.31
CA TRP A 373 25.18 4.92 17.67
C TRP A 373 24.85 3.84 18.71
N THR A 374 23.81 3.05 18.46
CA THR A 374 23.28 2.03 19.37
C THR A 374 23.67 0.60 18.95
N ASP A 375 24.48 0.42 17.90
CA ASP A 375 24.76 -0.86 17.26
C ASP A 375 23.49 -1.63 16.83
N SER A 376 22.41 -0.91 16.54
CA SER A 376 21.16 -1.45 16.03
C SER A 376 21.22 -1.63 14.51
N ASN A 377 20.61 -2.68 13.99
CA ASN A 377 20.51 -2.96 12.56
C ASN A 377 19.06 -3.24 12.14
N VAL A 378 18.13 -2.53 12.75
CA VAL A 378 16.70 -2.80 12.63
C VAL A 378 16.13 -2.35 11.29
N LEU A 379 16.65 -1.29 10.66
CA LEU A 379 16.14 -0.82 9.38
C LEU A 379 16.34 -1.89 8.29
N ARG A 380 15.25 -2.42 7.73
CA ARG A 380 15.28 -3.49 6.72
C ARG A 380 14.61 -3.13 5.40
N ARG A 381 13.63 -2.21 5.42
CA ARG A 381 12.78 -1.94 4.26
C ARG A 381 12.68 -0.47 3.91
N LEU A 382 12.86 -0.18 2.63
CA LEU A 382 12.55 1.10 2.01
C LEU A 382 11.60 0.88 0.83
N HIS A 383 10.48 1.57 0.83
CA HIS A 383 9.50 1.57 -0.27
C HIS A 383 9.27 3.00 -0.72
N LEU A 384 9.44 3.27 -2.01
CA LEU A 384 9.33 4.60 -2.57
C LEU A 384 8.39 4.58 -3.78
N GLU A 385 7.24 5.23 -3.67
CA GLU A 385 6.39 5.61 -4.80
C GLU A 385 6.58 7.11 -5.03
N LEU A 386 7.33 7.47 -6.06
CA LEU A 386 7.62 8.86 -6.40
C LEU A 386 7.04 9.19 -7.77
N TRP A 387 6.41 10.36 -7.88
CA TRP A 387 5.70 10.84 -9.08
C TRP A 387 6.24 12.21 -9.41
N GLU A 388 6.37 12.54 -10.70
CA GLU A 388 6.92 13.84 -11.12
C GLU A 388 5.98 15.01 -10.76
N SER A 389 6.59 16.13 -10.37
CA SER A 389 6.09 17.49 -10.61
C SER A 389 6.98 18.12 -11.69
N PRO A 390 6.41 18.71 -12.77
CA PRO A 390 7.16 19.24 -13.92
C PRO A 390 8.04 20.47 -13.59
N GLU A 391 8.11 20.88 -12.33
CA GLU A 391 8.68 22.16 -11.90
C GLU A 391 10.16 22.12 -11.48
N ASP A 392 10.77 20.94 -11.29
CA ASP A 392 12.15 20.82 -10.78
C ASP A 392 13.18 20.46 -11.88
N LYS A 393 14.13 21.38 -12.16
CA LYS A 393 15.17 21.25 -13.21
C LYS A 393 16.61 21.03 -12.71
N ASP A 394 16.85 20.96 -11.40
CA ASP A 394 18.23 20.84 -10.86
C ASP A 394 18.70 19.38 -10.78
N ALA A 395 19.13 18.83 -11.92
CA ALA A 395 19.62 17.47 -12.01
C ALA A 395 20.78 17.19 -11.04
N VAL A 396 21.74 18.12 -10.87
CA VAL A 396 22.95 17.91 -10.04
C VAL A 396 22.59 17.71 -8.57
N PHE A 397 21.66 18.51 -8.04
CA PHE A 397 21.17 18.35 -6.67
C PHE A 397 20.53 16.97 -6.48
N LEU A 398 19.65 16.57 -7.40
CA LEU A 398 19.00 15.26 -7.37
C LEU A 398 20.04 14.13 -7.40
N CYS A 399 21.14 14.30 -8.16
CA CYS A 399 22.21 13.32 -8.21
C CYS A 399 22.85 13.08 -6.85
N SER A 400 23.32 14.17 -6.27
CA SER A 400 23.98 14.12 -4.96
C SER A 400 23.02 13.59 -3.88
N GLY A 401 21.74 13.96 -3.94
CA GLY A 401 20.72 13.49 -3.02
C GLY A 401 20.51 11.98 -3.09
N TRP A 402 20.37 11.42 -4.29
CA TRP A 402 20.22 9.97 -4.50
C TRP A 402 21.46 9.19 -4.10
N SER A 403 22.65 9.65 -4.48
CA SER A 403 23.91 8.98 -4.09
C SER A 403 24.06 8.97 -2.57
N ASN A 404 23.85 10.12 -1.91
CA ASN A 404 23.96 10.24 -0.45
C ASN A 404 22.93 9.37 0.28
N LEU A 405 21.69 9.34 -0.19
CA LEU A 405 20.65 8.45 0.35
C LEU A 405 21.06 6.99 0.22
N THR A 406 21.48 6.60 -0.98
CA THR A 406 21.76 5.20 -1.31
C THR A 406 22.98 4.69 -0.54
N GLU A 407 24.09 5.44 -0.54
CA GLU A 407 25.27 5.11 0.27
C GLU A 407 24.93 4.94 1.74
N ARG A 408 24.00 5.77 2.27
CA ARG A 408 23.63 5.71 3.68
C ARG A 408 22.81 4.47 4.03
N VAL A 409 21.86 4.08 3.18
CA VAL A 409 20.92 2.99 3.48
C VAL A 409 21.38 1.62 2.98
N ALA A 410 22.27 1.55 2.00
CA ALA A 410 22.72 0.31 1.38
C ALA A 410 23.22 -0.80 2.34
N PRO A 411 23.91 -0.49 3.45
CA PRO A 411 24.35 -1.51 4.40
C PRO A 411 23.20 -2.20 5.16
N TYR A 412 22.06 -1.52 5.29
CA TYR A 412 20.97 -1.90 6.20
C TYR A 412 19.87 -2.71 5.51
N LEU A 413 19.52 -2.30 4.29
CA LEU A 413 18.31 -2.76 3.62
C LEU A 413 18.42 -4.22 3.15
N THR A 414 17.33 -4.95 3.37
CA THR A 414 17.09 -6.28 2.81
C THR A 414 16.00 -6.25 1.74
N ASN A 415 15.11 -5.24 1.78
CA ASN A 415 13.98 -5.07 0.89
C ASN A 415 13.95 -3.64 0.32
N LEU A 416 14.05 -3.51 -0.99
CA LEU A 416 13.93 -2.24 -1.70
C LEU A 416 12.78 -2.32 -2.72
N THR A 417 11.84 -1.39 -2.62
CA THR A 417 10.79 -1.19 -3.62
C THR A 417 10.87 0.22 -4.17
N PHE A 418 10.96 0.33 -5.49
CA PHE A 418 11.03 1.60 -6.19
C PHE A 418 10.01 1.67 -7.32
N LEU A 419 9.11 2.65 -7.23
CA LEU A 419 8.01 2.88 -8.15
C LEU A 419 8.11 4.28 -8.76
N PHE A 420 8.07 4.35 -10.08
CA PHE A 420 8.15 5.60 -10.82
C PHE A 420 7.20 5.63 -12.02
N THR A 421 6.89 6.84 -12.49
CA THR A 421 6.13 7.11 -13.72
C THR A 421 7.00 7.50 -14.88
N GLN A 422 6.43 7.44 -16.08
CA GLN A 422 6.97 7.83 -17.38
C GLN A 422 7.81 9.13 -17.38
N ASP A 423 7.40 10.16 -16.62
CA ASP A 423 8.10 11.45 -16.59
C ASP A 423 9.10 11.59 -15.43
N PHE A 424 9.26 10.56 -14.60
CA PHE A 424 10.49 10.47 -13.81
C PHE A 424 11.61 10.23 -14.82
N ASP A 425 12.68 11.01 -14.77
CA ASP A 425 13.94 10.68 -15.45
C ASP A 425 14.49 9.41 -14.75
N ALA A 426 13.80 8.29 -15.01
CA ALA A 426 13.83 7.00 -14.31
C ALA A 426 15.23 6.43 -14.28
N ASN A 427 15.97 6.76 -15.31
CA ASN A 427 17.37 6.50 -15.53
C ASN A 427 18.18 6.97 -14.34
N PHE A 428 18.07 8.24 -13.96
CA PHE A 428 19.04 8.83 -13.05
C PHE A 428 18.97 8.26 -11.63
N GLY A 429 17.77 8.14 -11.06
CA GLY A 429 17.58 7.58 -9.72
C GLY A 429 17.76 6.06 -9.68
N CYS A 430 17.23 5.32 -10.67
CA CYS A 430 17.35 3.87 -10.70
C CYS A 430 18.77 3.41 -10.99
N GLU A 431 19.51 4.10 -11.85
CA GLU A 431 20.91 3.78 -12.15
C GLU A 431 21.75 3.89 -10.90
N ILE A 432 21.65 5.00 -10.15
CA ILE A 432 22.37 5.15 -8.88
C ILE A 432 21.98 4.03 -7.90
N LEU A 433 20.70 3.70 -7.82
CA LEU A 433 20.24 2.62 -6.96
C LEU A 433 20.82 1.27 -7.41
N LEU A 434 20.93 1.00 -8.70
CA LEU A 434 21.45 -0.27 -9.23
C LEU A 434 22.98 -0.37 -9.19
N GLU A 435 23.69 0.76 -9.30
CA GLU A 435 25.14 0.82 -9.20
C GLU A 435 25.64 0.74 -7.75
N ALA A 436 24.75 0.93 -6.77
CA ALA A 436 25.11 0.85 -5.37
C ALA A 436 25.45 -0.58 -4.90
N HIS A 437 26.29 -0.65 -3.87
CA HIS A 437 26.75 -1.92 -3.32
C HIS A 437 25.82 -2.44 -2.21
N TRP A 438 24.88 -3.28 -2.60
CA TRP A 438 23.88 -3.88 -1.70
C TRP A 438 24.33 -5.20 -1.07
N LYS A 439 24.92 -5.14 0.13
CA LYS A 439 25.44 -6.34 0.82
C LYS A 439 24.37 -7.33 1.29
N SER A 440 23.21 -6.81 1.72
CA SER A 440 22.18 -7.59 2.42
C SER A 440 20.85 -7.65 1.66
N LEU A 441 20.79 -7.07 0.46
CA LEU A 441 19.55 -6.97 -0.30
C LEU A 441 19.12 -8.36 -0.80
N ARG A 442 17.91 -8.75 -0.41
CA ARG A 442 17.27 -10.03 -0.78
C ARG A 442 16.09 -9.82 -1.72
N ARG A 443 15.44 -8.66 -1.65
CA ARG A 443 14.29 -8.34 -2.48
C ARG A 443 14.48 -7.00 -3.17
N LEU A 444 14.37 -7.02 -4.49
CA LEU A 444 14.39 -5.83 -5.33
C LEU A 444 13.13 -5.78 -6.17
N GLU A 445 12.39 -4.69 -6.05
CA GLU A 445 11.26 -4.40 -6.89
C GLU A 445 11.44 -3.05 -7.58
N ILE A 446 11.35 -3.06 -8.91
CA ILE A 446 11.41 -1.88 -9.75
C ILE A 446 10.19 -1.90 -10.67
N VAL A 447 9.40 -0.82 -10.64
CA VAL A 447 8.19 -0.69 -11.46
C VAL A 447 8.19 0.68 -12.13
N GLY A 448 8.26 0.65 -13.46
CA GLY A 448 8.04 1.81 -14.32
C GLY A 448 6.68 1.70 -15.00
N VAL A 449 5.87 2.74 -14.90
CA VAL A 449 4.57 2.83 -15.59
C VAL A 449 4.72 3.69 -16.85
N ASP A 450 4.62 3.06 -18.02
CA ASP A 450 4.63 3.73 -19.33
C ASP A 450 3.19 4.06 -19.78
N ILE A 451 2.96 5.25 -20.32
CA ILE A 451 1.75 5.59 -21.07
C ILE A 451 2.13 5.40 -22.54
N MET A 452 1.40 4.55 -23.26
CA MET A 452 1.70 4.10 -24.63
C MET A 452 1.61 5.20 -25.73
N GLU A 453 2.06 6.43 -25.48
CA GLU A 453 1.94 7.57 -26.41
C GLU A 453 3.26 8.36 -26.51
N GLY A 454 4.13 7.99 -27.46
CA GLY A 454 5.20 8.88 -27.94
C GLY A 454 6.45 8.18 -28.51
N ASP A 455 6.83 8.56 -29.72
CA ASP A 455 8.01 8.01 -30.45
C ASP A 455 9.37 8.61 -30.01
N HIS A 456 9.43 9.40 -28.92
CA HIS A 456 10.58 10.27 -28.61
C HIS A 456 11.53 9.80 -27.50
N TYR A 457 11.41 8.58 -26.96
CA TYR A 457 12.16 8.16 -25.76
C TYR A 457 13.06 6.94 -25.97
N MET A 458 13.95 7.00 -26.96
CA MET A 458 14.82 5.87 -27.36
C MET A 458 16.16 5.79 -26.59
N GLU A 459 16.77 6.92 -26.18
CA GLU A 459 18.10 6.93 -25.54
C GLU A 459 18.04 6.59 -24.04
N ALA A 460 17.04 7.13 -23.34
CA ALA A 460 16.80 6.93 -21.92
C ALA A 460 16.77 5.45 -21.50
N THR A 461 16.17 4.59 -22.32
CA THR A 461 15.93 3.20 -21.95
C THR A 461 17.20 2.32 -21.96
N ASP A 462 18.23 2.70 -22.72
CA ASP A 462 19.45 1.90 -22.86
C ASP A 462 20.34 1.94 -21.59
N ASP A 463 20.41 3.09 -20.90
CA ASP A 463 21.24 3.27 -19.71
C ASP A 463 20.74 2.46 -18.50
N LEU A 464 19.42 2.39 -18.30
CA LEU A 464 18.81 1.52 -17.29
C LEU A 464 19.08 0.03 -17.57
N GLY A 465 18.99 -0.37 -18.84
CA GLY A 465 19.25 -1.76 -19.27
C GLY A 465 20.71 -2.18 -19.01
N GLU A 466 21.66 -1.30 -19.30
CA GLU A 466 23.08 -1.56 -19.03
C GLU A 466 23.39 -1.54 -17.52
N SER A 467 22.77 -0.66 -16.74
CA SER A 467 22.92 -0.64 -15.28
C SER A 467 22.34 -1.90 -14.63
N MET A 468 21.18 -2.37 -15.10
CA MET A 468 20.63 -3.67 -14.69
C MET A 468 21.56 -4.84 -15.05
N LYS A 469 22.24 -4.77 -16.20
CA LYS A 469 23.20 -5.79 -16.62
C LYS A 469 24.45 -5.79 -15.75
N ARG A 470 24.97 -4.61 -15.39
CA ARG A 470 26.06 -4.50 -14.41
C ARG A 470 25.62 -5.07 -13.06
N PHE A 471 24.43 -4.70 -12.59
CA PHE A 471 23.86 -5.22 -11.36
C PHE A 471 23.75 -6.76 -11.36
N SER A 472 23.29 -7.36 -12.47
CA SER A 472 23.17 -8.82 -12.58
C SER A 472 24.51 -9.56 -12.68
N GLN A 473 25.60 -8.84 -12.95
CA GLN A 473 26.98 -9.36 -12.93
C GLN A 473 27.66 -9.19 -11.56
N THR A 474 27.12 -8.36 -10.66
CA THR A 474 27.64 -8.22 -9.30
C THR A 474 27.25 -9.40 -8.41
N GLU A 475 28.09 -9.72 -7.42
CA GLU A 475 27.72 -10.68 -6.37
C GLU A 475 26.63 -10.09 -5.48
N ASN A 476 25.39 -10.50 -5.73
CA ASN A 476 24.23 -10.11 -4.94
C ASN A 476 23.55 -11.34 -4.30
N GLN A 477 22.72 -11.09 -3.28
CA GLN A 477 22.02 -12.12 -2.50
C GLN A 477 20.51 -12.12 -2.79
N ILE A 478 20.12 -11.70 -4.00
CA ILE A 478 18.72 -11.53 -4.38
C ILE A 478 17.99 -12.87 -4.42
N GLU A 479 16.88 -12.93 -3.70
CA GLU A 479 15.94 -14.06 -3.64
C GLU A 479 14.63 -13.75 -4.37
N ASP A 480 14.20 -12.49 -4.39
CA ASP A 480 12.98 -12.03 -5.05
C ASP A 480 13.27 -10.81 -5.93
N LEU A 481 13.03 -10.98 -7.24
CA LEU A 481 13.26 -9.97 -8.26
C LEU A 481 11.96 -9.68 -9.00
N ILE A 482 11.48 -8.44 -8.88
CA ILE A 482 10.23 -7.98 -9.49
C ILE A 482 10.57 -6.81 -10.40
N LEU A 483 10.38 -7.01 -11.70
CA LEU A 483 10.61 -6.00 -12.72
C LEU A 483 9.34 -5.83 -13.56
N CYS A 484 8.68 -4.70 -13.36
CA CYS A 484 7.56 -4.28 -14.20
C CYS A 484 8.06 -3.11 -15.05
N LEU A 485 8.66 -3.42 -16.19
CA LEU A 485 9.21 -2.43 -17.09
C LEU A 485 8.51 -2.56 -18.44
N THR A 486 7.68 -1.57 -18.76
CA THR A 486 6.99 -1.48 -20.05
C THR A 486 7.90 -0.90 -21.15
N CYS A 487 9.20 -1.22 -21.15
CA CYS A 487 10.13 -0.71 -22.14
C CYS A 487 10.13 -1.55 -23.45
N PRO A 488 9.95 -0.95 -24.63
CA PRO A 488 9.78 -1.67 -25.90
C PRO A 488 11.07 -2.19 -26.59
N GLN A 489 12.28 -1.98 -26.06
CA GLN A 489 13.52 -2.32 -26.77
C GLN A 489 14.23 -3.61 -26.31
N THR A 490 14.90 -4.28 -27.25
CA THR A 490 15.59 -5.59 -27.09
C THR A 490 17.05 -5.47 -26.63
N SER A 491 17.64 -4.28 -26.69
CA SER A 491 18.98 -3.95 -26.17
C SER A 491 19.03 -3.97 -24.65
N THR A 492 17.94 -3.56 -23.99
CA THR A 492 17.83 -3.38 -22.54
C THR A 492 17.71 -4.67 -21.74
N MET A 493 17.61 -5.82 -22.42
CA MET A 493 17.43 -7.14 -21.81
C MET A 493 18.74 -7.90 -21.60
N GLY A 494 19.89 -7.24 -21.83
CA GLY A 494 21.22 -7.85 -21.59
C GLY A 494 21.42 -8.35 -20.16
N TRP A 495 20.68 -7.82 -19.19
CA TRP A 495 20.70 -8.31 -17.81
C TRP A 495 20.21 -9.75 -17.65
N LEU A 496 19.39 -10.26 -18.59
CA LEU A 496 18.99 -11.67 -18.62
C LEU A 496 20.19 -12.60 -18.75
N GLU A 497 21.33 -12.15 -19.26
CA GLU A 497 22.56 -12.96 -19.34
C GLU A 497 23.22 -13.16 -17.97
N GLY A 498 22.91 -12.32 -16.98
CA GLY A 498 23.43 -12.40 -15.62
C GLY A 498 22.91 -13.59 -14.81
N THR A 499 23.47 -13.74 -13.61
CA THR A 499 23.19 -14.86 -12.71
C THR A 499 22.91 -14.39 -11.29
N PHE A 500 21.80 -14.86 -10.72
CA PHE A 500 21.36 -14.60 -9.36
C PHE A 500 21.35 -15.90 -8.58
N SER A 501 22.38 -16.13 -7.75
CA SER A 501 22.63 -17.43 -7.12
C SER A 501 21.54 -17.93 -6.17
N ARG A 502 20.70 -17.04 -5.63
CA ARG A 502 19.66 -17.36 -4.63
C ARG A 502 18.24 -17.08 -5.09
N LEU A 503 18.05 -16.85 -6.39
CA LEU A 503 16.77 -16.41 -6.95
C LEU A 503 15.70 -17.48 -6.81
N LYS A 504 14.60 -17.13 -6.14
CA LYS A 504 13.44 -18.02 -5.88
C LYS A 504 12.15 -17.48 -6.48
N LYS A 505 12.02 -16.16 -6.62
CA LYS A 505 10.80 -15.50 -7.11
C LYS A 505 11.13 -14.51 -8.22
N CYS A 506 10.34 -14.56 -9.28
CA CYS A 506 10.46 -13.67 -10.42
C CYS A 506 9.09 -13.18 -10.86
N PHE A 507 8.96 -11.87 -11.07
CA PHE A 507 7.78 -11.28 -11.70
C PHE A 507 8.24 -10.34 -12.79
N PHE A 508 7.88 -10.65 -14.04
CA PHE A 508 8.30 -9.89 -15.20
C PHE A 508 7.09 -9.51 -16.08
N ILE A 509 7.01 -8.23 -16.41
CA ILE A 509 6.18 -7.72 -17.51
C ILE A 509 7.14 -7.31 -18.61
N LEU A 510 7.17 -8.07 -19.71
CA LEU A 510 8.16 -7.91 -20.77
C LEU A 510 7.47 -7.85 -22.13
N TYR A 511 8.05 -7.09 -23.06
CA TYR A 511 7.59 -7.08 -24.45
C TYR A 511 7.96 -8.37 -25.19
N PRO A 512 7.19 -8.78 -26.22
CA PRO A 512 7.26 -10.12 -26.82
C PRO A 512 8.54 -10.51 -27.59
N SER A 513 9.66 -9.81 -27.47
CA SER A 513 10.73 -9.83 -28.49
C SER A 513 11.97 -10.68 -28.18
N ASP A 514 12.10 -11.32 -27.00
CA ASP A 514 13.29 -12.16 -26.69
C ASP A 514 12.99 -13.40 -25.81
N THR A 515 12.21 -14.33 -26.35
CA THR A 515 11.84 -15.59 -25.69
C THR A 515 13.05 -16.51 -25.45
N GLN A 516 14.09 -16.42 -26.29
CA GLN A 516 15.30 -17.26 -26.20
C GLN A 516 16.19 -16.87 -25.02
N ARG A 517 16.48 -15.58 -24.81
CA ARG A 517 17.26 -15.14 -23.65
C ARG A 517 16.52 -15.40 -22.36
N LEU A 518 15.20 -15.17 -22.32
CA LEU A 518 14.38 -15.47 -21.15
C LEU A 518 14.42 -16.96 -20.81
N THR A 519 14.22 -17.84 -21.80
CA THR A 519 14.26 -19.29 -21.58
C THR A 519 15.65 -19.73 -21.09
N SER A 520 16.71 -19.18 -21.67
CA SER A 520 18.09 -19.43 -21.24
C SER A 520 18.34 -18.96 -19.81
N PHE A 521 17.79 -17.80 -19.42
CA PHE A 521 17.83 -17.29 -18.05
C PHE A 521 17.13 -18.24 -17.08
N LEU A 522 15.91 -18.70 -17.39
CA LEU A 522 15.19 -19.64 -16.53
C LEU A 522 15.93 -20.98 -16.38
N LEU A 523 16.58 -21.46 -17.45
CA LEU A 523 17.40 -22.67 -17.42
C LEU A 523 18.67 -22.54 -16.57
N ARG A 524 19.19 -21.32 -16.37
CA ARG A 524 20.28 -21.06 -15.41
C ARG A 524 19.77 -21.06 -13.96
N HIS A 525 18.50 -20.75 -13.74
CA HIS A 525 17.90 -20.53 -12.41
C HIS A 525 16.85 -21.60 -12.07
N THR A 526 17.29 -22.86 -11.96
CA THR A 526 16.40 -24.02 -11.73
C THR A 526 15.74 -24.07 -10.33
N GLU A 527 16.16 -23.21 -9.40
CA GLU A 527 15.62 -23.13 -8.04
C GLU A 527 14.39 -22.21 -7.91
N ILE A 528 13.98 -21.53 -9.00
CA ILE A 528 12.80 -20.65 -9.01
C ILE A 528 11.55 -21.44 -8.62
N ARG A 529 10.81 -20.91 -7.64
CA ARG A 529 9.56 -21.47 -7.10
C ARG A 529 8.33 -20.71 -7.56
N GLU A 530 8.46 -19.41 -7.77
CA GLU A 530 7.38 -18.52 -8.20
C GLU A 530 7.80 -17.71 -9.42
N LEU A 531 7.03 -17.81 -10.50
CA LEU A 531 7.31 -17.15 -11.76
C LEU A 531 6.04 -16.52 -12.31
N THR A 532 6.03 -15.20 -12.52
CA THR A 532 4.97 -14.52 -13.26
C THR A 532 5.55 -13.87 -14.51
N LEU A 533 4.97 -14.18 -15.66
CA LEU A 533 5.38 -13.69 -16.98
C LEU A 533 4.18 -13.11 -17.72
N HIS A 534 4.20 -11.79 -17.93
CA HIS A 534 3.23 -11.10 -18.77
C HIS A 534 3.91 -10.67 -20.09
N GLY A 535 3.25 -10.92 -21.22
CA GLY A 535 3.67 -10.43 -22.54
C GLY A 535 4.73 -11.27 -23.30
N THR A 536 5.36 -12.26 -22.67
CA THR A 536 6.39 -13.12 -23.29
C THR A 536 6.06 -14.61 -23.17
N GLN A 537 6.59 -15.42 -24.09
CA GLN A 537 6.46 -16.88 -24.10
C GLN A 537 7.81 -17.57 -23.85
N ILE A 538 7.76 -18.84 -23.47
CA ILE A 538 8.95 -19.69 -23.31
C ILE A 538 9.22 -20.44 -24.63
N ASP A 539 10.47 -20.41 -25.09
CA ASP A 539 10.89 -21.12 -26.29
C ASP A 539 11.03 -22.62 -26.00
N ALA A 540 10.02 -23.39 -26.41
CA ALA A 540 9.98 -24.83 -26.21
C ALA A 540 11.10 -25.59 -26.95
N THR A 541 11.75 -24.99 -27.97
CA THR A 541 12.84 -25.65 -28.70
C THR A 541 14.10 -25.80 -27.84
N LEU A 542 14.39 -24.82 -26.98
CA LEU A 542 15.53 -24.84 -26.06
C LEU A 542 15.39 -25.83 -24.90
N LEU A 543 14.17 -26.35 -24.70
CA LEU A 543 13.84 -27.31 -23.65
C LEU A 543 13.95 -28.77 -24.12
N GLN A 544 14.04 -29.01 -25.44
CA GLN A 544 14.09 -30.36 -25.99
C GLN A 544 15.30 -31.14 -25.45
N GLY A 545 15.05 -32.39 -25.04
CA GLY A 545 16.08 -33.28 -24.48
C GLY A 545 16.46 -33.00 -23.02
N ARG A 546 15.91 -31.96 -22.38
CA ARG A 546 16.13 -31.69 -20.94
C ARG A 546 15.10 -32.43 -20.09
N ILE A 547 15.56 -33.00 -18.98
CA ILE A 547 14.70 -33.74 -18.05
C ILE A 547 14.26 -32.80 -16.93
N ALA A 548 12.96 -32.47 -16.89
CA ALA A 548 12.29 -31.73 -15.82
C ALA A 548 13.02 -30.46 -15.30
N PRO A 549 13.43 -29.52 -16.18
CA PRO A 549 14.17 -28.32 -15.79
C PRO A 549 13.43 -27.43 -14.78
N PHE A 550 12.11 -27.51 -14.71
CA PHE A 550 11.27 -26.64 -13.86
C PHE A 550 10.69 -27.36 -12.64
N SER A 551 11.31 -28.45 -12.19
CA SER A 551 10.79 -29.29 -11.10
C SER A 551 10.59 -28.57 -9.75
N SER A 552 11.28 -27.45 -9.53
CA SER A 552 11.16 -26.58 -8.34
C SER A 552 9.96 -25.63 -8.39
N LEU A 553 9.41 -25.37 -9.58
CA LEU A 553 8.36 -24.37 -9.79
C LEU A 553 7.02 -24.84 -9.17
N ARG A 554 6.37 -23.96 -8.41
CA ARG A 554 5.11 -24.20 -7.70
C ARG A 554 4.02 -23.17 -8.03
N VAL A 555 4.40 -21.91 -8.24
CA VAL A 555 3.48 -20.83 -8.57
C VAL A 555 3.83 -20.31 -9.95
N PHE A 556 2.83 -20.24 -10.83
CA PHE A 556 2.99 -19.63 -12.15
C PHE A 556 1.87 -18.63 -12.41
N GLY A 557 2.23 -17.45 -12.91
CA GLY A 557 1.30 -16.49 -13.48
C GLY A 557 1.65 -16.13 -14.93
N GLY A 558 0.67 -16.08 -15.83
CA GLY A 558 0.92 -15.72 -17.21
C GLY A 558 -0.09 -16.29 -18.20
N SER A 559 0.35 -16.51 -19.44
CA SER A 559 -0.47 -17.10 -20.50
C SER A 559 -0.64 -18.62 -20.35
N GLU A 560 -1.76 -19.14 -20.86
CA GLU A 560 -2.07 -20.57 -20.89
C GLU A 560 -1.00 -21.38 -21.64
N GLU A 561 -0.51 -20.86 -22.77
CA GLU A 561 0.47 -21.54 -23.62
C GLU A 561 1.78 -21.76 -22.85
N THR A 562 2.21 -20.73 -22.12
CA THR A 562 3.43 -20.77 -21.32
C THR A 562 3.29 -21.74 -20.15
N ALA A 563 2.14 -21.71 -19.46
CA ALA A 563 1.83 -22.69 -18.41
C ALA A 563 1.86 -24.13 -18.95
N ASN A 564 1.32 -24.35 -20.15
CA ASN A 564 1.30 -25.66 -20.79
C ASN A 564 2.72 -26.19 -21.08
N VAL A 565 3.62 -25.33 -21.59
CA VAL A 565 5.03 -25.67 -21.80
C VAL A 565 5.70 -26.02 -20.48
N LEU A 566 5.54 -25.21 -19.43
CA LEU A 566 6.14 -25.47 -18.12
C LEU A 566 5.71 -26.83 -17.53
N LEU A 567 4.42 -27.16 -17.63
CA LEU A 567 3.88 -28.44 -17.17
C LEU A 567 4.48 -29.62 -17.96
N GLN A 568 4.60 -29.51 -19.28
CA GLN A 568 5.22 -30.55 -20.12
C GLN A 568 6.69 -30.80 -19.76
N TYR A 569 7.40 -29.78 -19.31
CA TYR A 569 8.80 -29.85 -18.90
C TYR A 569 8.98 -29.94 -17.38
N GLY A 570 8.03 -30.58 -16.69
CA GLY A 570 8.20 -31.10 -15.33
C GLY A 570 7.90 -30.13 -14.20
N ALA A 571 7.28 -28.97 -14.47
CA ALA A 571 6.80 -28.08 -13.41
C ALA A 571 5.69 -28.74 -12.58
N ARG A 572 5.74 -28.57 -11.25
CA ARG A 572 4.76 -29.13 -10.31
C ARG A 572 3.89 -28.01 -9.73
N LEU A 573 3.13 -27.35 -10.60
CA LEU A 573 2.33 -26.18 -10.25
C LEU A 573 1.25 -26.54 -9.22
N GLN A 574 1.08 -25.66 -8.24
CA GLN A 574 0.03 -25.67 -7.22
C GLN A 574 -0.86 -24.42 -7.29
N HIS A 575 -0.28 -23.28 -7.69
CA HIS A 575 -0.99 -22.04 -7.90
C HIS A 575 -0.82 -21.60 -9.35
N LEU A 576 -1.93 -21.45 -10.05
CA LEU A 576 -1.98 -21.02 -11.43
C LEU A 576 -2.73 -19.70 -11.55
N GLN A 577 -2.06 -18.67 -12.05
CA GLN A 577 -2.67 -17.38 -12.41
C GLN A 577 -2.72 -17.26 -13.93
N LEU A 578 -3.92 -17.16 -14.48
CA LEU A 578 -4.15 -17.09 -15.92
C LEU A 578 -4.58 -15.69 -16.31
N ASP A 579 -3.75 -15.05 -17.14
CA ASP A 579 -4.09 -13.78 -17.76
C ASP A 579 -4.96 -14.01 -18.98
N SER A 580 -6.02 -13.21 -19.10
CA SER A 580 -6.69 -13.06 -20.40
C SER A 580 -5.91 -12.05 -21.24
N PRO A 581 -5.40 -12.41 -22.42
CA PRO A 581 -4.87 -11.41 -23.36
C PRO A 581 -5.98 -10.40 -23.67
N CYS A 582 -5.58 -9.13 -23.77
CA CYS A 582 -6.50 -8.02 -24.00
C CYS A 582 -7.44 -8.35 -25.18
N HIS A 583 -8.75 -8.33 -24.87
CA HIS A 583 -9.88 -8.21 -25.79
C HIS A 583 -10.41 -9.41 -26.60
N LEU A 584 -9.82 -10.61 -26.68
CA LEU A 584 -10.29 -11.58 -27.71
C LEU A 584 -10.49 -13.06 -27.34
N SER A 585 -10.02 -13.59 -26.20
CA SER A 585 -10.25 -15.00 -25.85
C SER A 585 -10.68 -15.20 -24.40
N SER A 586 -11.54 -16.20 -24.16
CA SER A 586 -11.79 -16.74 -22.82
C SER A 586 -10.53 -17.47 -22.33
N PRO A 587 -10.15 -17.33 -21.05
CA PRO A 587 -9.04 -18.11 -20.52
C PRO A 587 -9.42 -19.59 -20.58
N ARG A 588 -8.48 -20.47 -20.97
CA ARG A 588 -8.66 -21.93 -20.92
C ARG A 588 -7.61 -22.54 -20.01
N LEU A 589 -7.90 -23.74 -19.52
CA LEU A 589 -6.91 -24.49 -18.76
C LEU A 589 -5.86 -25.07 -19.72
N PRO A 590 -4.57 -25.05 -19.33
CA PRO A 590 -3.52 -25.70 -20.10
C PRO A 590 -3.89 -27.13 -20.49
N ALA A 591 -3.73 -27.48 -21.77
CA ALA A 591 -4.09 -28.78 -22.30
C ALA A 591 -3.47 -29.96 -21.53
N SER A 592 -2.29 -29.78 -20.93
CA SER A 592 -1.64 -30.78 -20.10
C SER A 592 -2.41 -31.08 -18.81
N LEU A 593 -3.10 -30.11 -18.20
CA LEU A 593 -3.94 -30.36 -17.02
C LEU A 593 -5.20 -31.16 -17.36
N VAL A 594 -5.74 -30.98 -18.57
CA VAL A 594 -6.90 -31.75 -19.03
C VAL A 594 -6.53 -33.21 -19.29
N ARG A 595 -5.27 -33.47 -19.72
CA ARG A 595 -4.78 -34.82 -20.04
C ARG A 595 -4.19 -35.54 -18.83
N ASP A 596 -3.51 -34.82 -17.94
CA ASP A 596 -2.84 -35.37 -16.77
C ASP A 596 -3.57 -35.01 -15.47
N GLN A 597 -4.31 -36.00 -14.97
CA GLN A 597 -5.08 -35.86 -13.75
C GLN A 597 -4.21 -35.74 -12.49
N GLU A 598 -2.94 -36.18 -12.54
CA GLU A 598 -2.00 -36.02 -11.43
C GLU A 598 -1.58 -34.55 -11.29
N SER A 599 -1.22 -33.89 -12.39
CA SER A 599 -0.94 -32.45 -12.42
C SER A 599 -2.16 -31.62 -12.05
N ALA A 600 -3.34 -31.98 -12.56
CA ALA A 600 -4.59 -31.32 -12.19
C ALA A 600 -4.94 -31.47 -10.69
N GLY A 601 -4.61 -32.63 -10.12
CA GLY A 601 -4.77 -32.93 -8.70
C GLY A 601 -3.82 -32.16 -7.77
N ARG A 602 -2.78 -31.49 -8.30
CA ARG A 602 -1.86 -30.63 -7.53
C ARG A 602 -2.29 -29.18 -7.44
N ILE A 603 -3.13 -28.72 -8.36
CA ILE A 603 -3.60 -27.34 -8.37
C ILE A 603 -4.54 -27.12 -7.18
N THR A 604 -4.12 -26.22 -6.30
CA THR A 604 -4.85 -25.83 -5.09
C THR A 604 -5.34 -24.38 -5.12
N CYS A 605 -4.77 -23.54 -6.00
CA CYS A 605 -5.24 -22.18 -6.26
C CYS A 605 -5.37 -21.91 -7.75
N LEU A 606 -6.48 -21.29 -8.14
CA LEU A 606 -6.72 -20.82 -9.50
C LEU A 606 -7.12 -19.34 -9.46
N ASP A 607 -6.32 -18.51 -10.11
CA ASP A 607 -6.55 -17.08 -10.28
C ASP A 607 -6.84 -16.78 -11.74
N ILE A 608 -8.05 -16.28 -12.02
CA ILE A 608 -8.53 -16.07 -13.38
C ILE A 608 -8.88 -14.61 -13.55
N GLN A 609 -8.28 -14.01 -14.56
CA GLN A 609 -8.67 -12.70 -15.04
C GLN A 609 -9.57 -12.81 -16.26
N LEU A 610 -10.73 -12.17 -16.21
CA LEU A 610 -11.77 -12.17 -17.24
C LEU A 610 -11.91 -10.78 -17.87
N SER A 611 -12.12 -10.76 -19.19
CA SER A 611 -12.17 -9.53 -19.99
C SER A 611 -13.48 -8.75 -19.88
N SER A 612 -14.59 -9.38 -19.48
CA SER A 612 -15.89 -8.70 -19.29
C SER A 612 -16.66 -9.25 -18.10
N TRP A 613 -17.18 -8.36 -17.25
CA TRP A 613 -18.08 -8.63 -16.12
C TRP A 613 -19.52 -8.81 -16.60
N GLN A 614 -19.80 -9.90 -17.31
CA GLN A 614 -21.17 -10.41 -17.47
C GLN A 614 -21.27 -11.69 -16.66
N ILE A 615 -22.05 -11.66 -15.56
CA ILE A 615 -22.09 -12.76 -14.58
C ILE A 615 -22.45 -14.09 -15.25
N ASP A 616 -23.42 -14.10 -16.16
CA ASP A 616 -23.85 -15.32 -16.84
C ASP A 616 -22.76 -15.86 -17.79
N ARG A 617 -22.03 -14.98 -18.46
CA ARG A 617 -20.88 -15.33 -19.31
C ARG A 617 -19.69 -15.84 -18.48
N MET A 618 -19.41 -15.18 -17.36
CA MET A 618 -18.39 -15.61 -16.39
C MET A 618 -18.73 -16.99 -15.83
N LEU A 619 -19.98 -17.21 -15.39
CA LEU A 619 -20.41 -18.51 -14.88
C LEU A 619 -20.31 -19.61 -15.93
N PHE A 620 -20.65 -19.30 -17.18
CA PHE A 620 -20.45 -20.21 -18.31
C PHE A 620 -18.97 -20.55 -18.51
N GLN A 621 -18.08 -19.55 -18.51
CA GLN A 621 -16.63 -19.76 -18.62
C GLN A 621 -16.06 -20.56 -17.44
N LEU A 622 -16.48 -20.25 -16.22
CA LEU A 622 -16.09 -21.01 -15.03
C LEU A 622 -16.62 -22.44 -15.09
N GLN A 623 -17.81 -22.68 -15.62
CA GLN A 623 -18.35 -24.03 -15.80
C GLN A 623 -17.55 -24.83 -16.84
N GLU A 624 -17.09 -24.18 -17.90
CA GLU A 624 -16.21 -24.78 -18.92
C GLU A 624 -14.86 -25.17 -18.29
N LEU A 625 -14.25 -24.26 -17.52
CA LEU A 625 -12.96 -24.44 -16.85
C LEU A 625 -13.02 -25.47 -15.69
N LEU A 626 -14.04 -25.36 -14.85
CA LEU A 626 -14.22 -26.11 -13.60
C LEU A 626 -15.27 -27.20 -13.74
N SER A 627 -15.40 -27.79 -14.93
CA SER A 627 -16.22 -28.98 -15.16
C SER A 627 -15.95 -30.05 -14.09
N THR A 628 -16.97 -30.86 -13.78
CA THR A 628 -16.95 -31.70 -12.57
C THR A 628 -15.73 -32.62 -12.51
N GLY A 629 -14.86 -32.35 -11.54
CA GLY A 629 -13.67 -33.15 -11.25
C GLY A 629 -12.38 -32.71 -11.94
N THR A 630 -12.38 -31.61 -12.71
CA THR A 630 -11.19 -31.14 -13.44
C THR A 630 -10.07 -30.70 -12.49
N LEU A 631 -10.38 -30.00 -11.40
CA LEU A 631 -9.41 -29.59 -10.37
C LEU A 631 -9.85 -30.10 -8.98
N PRO A 632 -9.59 -31.37 -8.64
CA PRO A 632 -10.16 -32.01 -7.45
C PRO A 632 -9.53 -31.54 -6.13
N SER A 633 -8.41 -30.81 -6.18
CA SER A 633 -7.70 -30.27 -5.01
C SER A 633 -7.85 -28.76 -4.84
N LEU A 634 -8.71 -28.12 -5.63
CA LEU A 634 -8.91 -26.68 -5.59
C LEU A 634 -9.42 -26.23 -4.22
N ILE A 635 -8.63 -25.40 -3.54
CA ILE A 635 -8.89 -24.84 -2.20
C ILE A 635 -9.23 -23.36 -2.28
N GLU A 636 -8.63 -22.62 -3.22
CA GLU A 636 -8.87 -21.19 -3.42
C GLU A 636 -9.17 -20.88 -4.88
N LEU A 637 -10.20 -20.06 -5.11
CA LEU A 637 -10.58 -19.55 -6.43
C LEU A 637 -10.63 -18.03 -6.39
N ILE A 638 -9.92 -17.38 -7.31
CA ILE A 638 -9.85 -15.94 -7.45
C ILE A 638 -10.39 -15.57 -8.82
N VAL A 639 -11.43 -14.73 -8.86
CA VAL A 639 -12.07 -14.29 -10.08
C VAL A 639 -12.00 -12.78 -10.15
N LEU A 640 -11.22 -12.30 -11.12
CA LEU A 640 -11.06 -10.90 -11.44
C LEU A 640 -11.80 -10.65 -12.76
N ALA A 641 -12.70 -9.66 -12.85
CA ALA A 641 -13.09 -9.17 -14.19
C ALA A 641 -12.86 -7.67 -14.32
N LYS A 642 -12.36 -7.29 -15.49
CA LYS A 642 -11.78 -5.97 -15.76
C LYS A 642 -12.83 -4.89 -16.06
N GLU A 643 -14.00 -5.21 -16.61
CA GLU A 643 -14.98 -4.19 -17.03
C GLU A 643 -16.44 -4.68 -16.95
N SER A 644 -17.33 -3.89 -16.34
CA SER A 644 -18.77 -3.96 -16.64
C SER A 644 -19.06 -3.08 -17.85
N ARG A 645 -19.46 -3.66 -18.99
CA ARG A 645 -20.02 -2.88 -20.12
C ARG A 645 -21.48 -2.48 -19.87
N GLU A 646 -22.10 -2.98 -18.81
CA GLU A 646 -23.45 -2.62 -18.44
C GLU A 646 -23.42 -1.33 -17.59
N LYS A 647 -23.86 -0.22 -18.19
CA LYS A 647 -24.19 1.03 -17.46
C LYS A 647 -25.35 0.87 -16.46
N ASN A 648 -25.92 -0.33 -16.35
CA ASN A 648 -26.99 -0.65 -15.43
C ASN A 648 -26.38 -1.28 -14.18
N SER A 649 -26.40 -0.52 -13.10
CA SER A 649 -25.86 -0.92 -11.83
C SER A 649 -26.48 -2.23 -11.34
N SER A 650 -25.79 -3.36 -11.53
CA SER A 650 -26.24 -4.62 -10.95
C SER A 650 -26.15 -4.53 -9.43
N ASP A 651 -27.10 -5.14 -8.73
CA ASP A 651 -27.03 -5.26 -7.28
C ASP A 651 -25.85 -6.18 -6.91
N PRO A 652 -24.84 -5.72 -6.14
CA PRO A 652 -23.68 -6.53 -5.76
C PRO A 652 -24.08 -7.80 -4.99
N VAL A 653 -25.20 -7.74 -4.26
CA VAL A 653 -25.75 -8.89 -3.53
C VAL A 653 -26.28 -9.95 -4.50
N ALA A 654 -27.14 -9.56 -5.45
CA ALA A 654 -27.67 -10.47 -6.47
C ALA A 654 -26.55 -11.08 -7.32
N CYS A 655 -25.49 -10.31 -7.59
CA CYS A 655 -24.29 -10.79 -8.24
C CYS A 655 -23.62 -11.89 -7.43
N LEU A 656 -23.33 -11.64 -6.15
CA LEU A 656 -22.71 -12.62 -5.28
C LEU A 656 -23.56 -13.89 -5.15
N GLU A 657 -24.88 -13.76 -5.04
CA GLU A 657 -25.81 -14.89 -4.96
C GLU A 657 -25.72 -15.79 -6.20
N LYS A 658 -25.73 -15.21 -7.40
CA LYS A 658 -25.55 -15.96 -8.66
C LYS A 658 -24.21 -16.70 -8.71
N VAL A 659 -23.12 -16.06 -8.26
CA VAL A 659 -21.79 -16.68 -8.23
C VAL A 659 -21.76 -17.87 -7.29
N LEU A 660 -22.25 -17.71 -6.06
CA LEU A 660 -22.27 -18.77 -5.06
C LEU A 660 -23.13 -19.96 -5.51
N GLU A 661 -24.29 -19.69 -6.10
CA GLU A 661 -25.18 -20.72 -6.63
C GLU A 661 -24.55 -21.46 -7.83
N GLY A 662 -23.87 -20.75 -8.73
CA GLY A 662 -23.10 -21.34 -9.82
C GLY A 662 -22.00 -22.28 -9.32
N LEU A 663 -21.18 -21.82 -8.38
CA LEU A 663 -20.11 -22.63 -7.78
C LEU A 663 -20.64 -23.83 -6.99
N ARG A 664 -21.80 -23.69 -6.34
CA ARG A 664 -22.47 -24.80 -5.65
C ARG A 664 -22.84 -25.93 -6.62
N ARG A 665 -23.26 -25.60 -7.84
CA ARG A 665 -23.60 -26.58 -8.89
C ARG A 665 -22.37 -27.27 -9.48
N MET A 666 -21.21 -26.62 -9.47
CA MET A 666 -19.93 -27.19 -9.95
C MET A 666 -19.35 -28.25 -9.00
N ASN A 667 -19.94 -28.44 -7.80
CA ASN A 667 -19.56 -29.47 -6.82
C ASN A 667 -18.07 -29.42 -6.38
N LEU A 668 -17.54 -28.21 -6.17
CA LEU A 668 -16.19 -27.98 -5.68
C LEU A 668 -16.08 -28.30 -4.18
N SER A 669 -15.93 -29.57 -3.84
CA SER A 669 -16.02 -30.09 -2.46
C SER A 669 -14.90 -29.61 -1.52
N LYS A 670 -13.74 -29.19 -2.05
CA LYS A 670 -12.58 -28.72 -1.26
C LYS A 670 -12.40 -27.20 -1.25
N LEU A 671 -13.22 -26.45 -1.99
CA LEU A 671 -13.09 -25.00 -2.09
C LEU A 671 -13.34 -24.34 -0.72
N LYS A 672 -12.30 -23.75 -0.12
CA LYS A 672 -12.33 -23.06 1.18
C LYS A 672 -12.35 -21.54 1.06
N ALA A 673 -11.78 -20.97 0.01
CA ALA A 673 -11.75 -19.53 -0.22
C ALA A 673 -12.25 -19.15 -1.61
N LEU A 674 -13.04 -18.08 -1.66
CA LEU A 674 -13.47 -17.45 -2.89
C LEU A 674 -13.13 -15.96 -2.83
N ARG A 675 -12.51 -15.44 -3.88
CA ARG A 675 -12.31 -14.01 -4.08
C ARG A 675 -13.01 -13.57 -5.36
N VAL A 676 -13.83 -12.53 -5.24
CA VAL A 676 -14.61 -11.96 -6.34
C VAL A 676 -14.27 -10.48 -6.43
N ARG A 677 -13.73 -10.02 -7.56
CA ARG A 677 -13.54 -8.59 -7.83
C ARG A 677 -14.66 -8.07 -8.71
N TYR A 678 -15.58 -7.35 -8.09
CA TYR A 678 -16.66 -6.66 -8.76
C TYR A 678 -16.15 -5.34 -9.36
N GLY A 679 -16.38 -5.14 -10.66
CA GLY A 679 -15.88 -3.99 -11.40
C GLY A 679 -16.50 -2.65 -10.98
N GLU A 680 -17.66 -2.65 -10.31
CA GLU A 680 -18.29 -1.42 -9.84
C GLU A 680 -17.78 -1.01 -8.45
N THR A 681 -18.00 0.26 -8.10
CA THR A 681 -17.59 0.86 -6.82
C THR A 681 -18.48 0.46 -5.64
N LYS A 682 -19.64 -0.18 -5.90
CA LYS A 682 -20.61 -0.55 -4.85
C LYS A 682 -20.04 -1.63 -3.93
N GLN A 683 -20.09 -1.36 -2.63
CA GLN A 683 -19.75 -2.33 -1.59
C GLN A 683 -20.97 -3.21 -1.25
N LEU A 684 -20.72 -4.37 -0.63
CA LEU A 684 -21.78 -5.15 -0.01
C LEU A 684 -22.36 -4.39 1.21
N PRO A 685 -23.66 -4.57 1.50
CA PRO A 685 -24.34 -3.92 2.60
C PRO A 685 -23.84 -4.37 3.98
N SER A 686 -24.46 -3.81 5.03
CA SER A 686 -24.13 -4.12 6.43
C SER A 686 -24.35 -5.60 6.77
N ASP A 687 -23.66 -6.09 7.79
CA ASP A 687 -23.80 -7.48 8.27
C ASP A 687 -25.27 -7.81 8.62
N GLU A 688 -26.02 -6.85 9.18
CA GLU A 688 -27.44 -7.03 9.54
C GLU A 688 -28.35 -7.24 8.33
N GLU A 689 -28.03 -6.60 7.21
CA GLU A 689 -28.75 -6.78 5.96
C GLU A 689 -28.37 -8.10 5.29
N LEU A 690 -27.08 -8.44 5.25
CA LEU A 690 -26.58 -9.70 4.70
C LEU A 690 -27.11 -10.92 5.47
N GLU A 691 -27.33 -10.80 6.78
CA GLU A 691 -27.91 -11.89 7.60
C GLU A 691 -29.35 -12.25 7.21
N ARG A 692 -30.09 -11.34 6.58
CA ARG A 692 -31.47 -11.60 6.13
C ARG A 692 -31.54 -12.35 4.79
N ILE A 693 -30.40 -12.52 4.12
CA ILE A 693 -30.32 -13.03 2.75
C ILE A 693 -29.91 -14.52 2.78
N PRO A 694 -30.74 -15.42 2.24
CA PRO A 694 -30.51 -16.86 2.32
C PRO A 694 -29.52 -17.35 1.25
N PHE A 695 -28.24 -16.98 1.39
CA PHE A 695 -27.20 -17.41 0.46
C PHE A 695 -26.99 -18.94 0.45
N GLY A 696 -26.86 -19.52 -0.75
CA GLY A 696 -26.46 -20.90 -0.96
C GLY A 696 -24.95 -21.05 -1.11
N PHE A 697 -24.22 -21.33 -0.03
CA PHE A 697 -22.75 -21.49 -0.08
C PHE A 697 -22.31 -22.89 -0.54
N PRO A 698 -21.19 -23.02 -1.27
CA PRO A 698 -20.49 -24.29 -1.43
C PRO A 698 -20.16 -24.92 -0.06
N PRO A 699 -20.13 -26.26 0.05
CA PRO A 699 -20.12 -26.95 1.35
C PRO A 699 -18.88 -26.67 2.19
N ALA A 700 -17.70 -26.58 1.58
CA ALA A 700 -16.42 -26.35 2.28
C ALA A 700 -16.00 -24.87 2.37
N LEU A 701 -16.74 -23.94 1.74
CA LEU A 701 -16.34 -22.54 1.63
C LEU A 701 -16.28 -21.90 3.02
N ALA A 702 -15.11 -21.47 3.48
CA ALA A 702 -14.91 -20.87 4.79
C ALA A 702 -14.74 -19.36 4.71
N TYR A 703 -14.10 -18.85 3.65
CA TYR A 703 -13.78 -17.44 3.47
C TYR A 703 -14.29 -16.90 2.14
N LEU A 704 -14.74 -15.65 2.16
CA LEU A 704 -15.14 -14.90 0.99
C LEU A 704 -14.48 -13.52 1.04
N ALA A 705 -13.84 -13.11 -0.06
CA ALA A 705 -13.33 -11.77 -0.24
C ALA A 705 -14.09 -11.11 -1.40
N PHE A 706 -14.81 -10.02 -1.11
CA PHE A 706 -15.49 -9.21 -2.10
C PHE A 706 -14.73 -7.91 -2.31
N CYS A 707 -14.16 -7.72 -3.50
CA CYS A 707 -13.42 -6.51 -3.84
C CYS A 707 -14.29 -5.65 -4.75
N SER A 708 -14.64 -4.43 -4.32
CA SER A 708 -15.12 -3.41 -5.28
C SER A 708 -13.96 -2.95 -6.16
N SER A 709 -14.22 -2.07 -7.12
CA SER A 709 -13.26 -1.58 -8.12
C SER A 709 -11.83 -1.33 -7.60
N ASN A 710 -11.65 -0.94 -6.33
CA ASN A 710 -10.36 -0.80 -5.67
C ASN A 710 -10.06 -1.98 -4.73
N ALA A 711 -8.88 -2.59 -4.86
CA ALA A 711 -8.46 -3.70 -3.99
C ALA A 711 -8.32 -3.33 -2.50
N GLU A 712 -8.14 -2.04 -2.17
CA GLU A 712 -8.03 -1.54 -0.79
C GLU A 712 -9.36 -1.55 -0.03
N THR A 713 -10.48 -1.57 -0.74
CA THR A 713 -11.82 -1.64 -0.14
C THR A 713 -12.37 -3.07 -0.09
N ALA A 714 -11.50 -4.08 -0.24
CA ALA A 714 -11.89 -5.47 -0.14
C ALA A 714 -12.58 -5.76 1.21
N GLN A 715 -13.78 -6.29 1.13
CA GLN A 715 -14.56 -6.74 2.27
C GLN A 715 -14.33 -8.24 2.45
N TYR A 716 -13.78 -8.62 3.60
CA TYR A 716 -13.50 -10.01 3.95
C TYR A 716 -14.62 -10.55 4.83
N TYR A 717 -15.01 -11.79 4.60
CA TYR A 717 -16.06 -12.47 5.35
C TYR A 717 -15.62 -13.89 5.67
N ARG A 718 -15.99 -14.35 6.88
CA ARG A 718 -16.01 -15.78 7.22
C ARG A 718 -17.44 -16.30 7.13
N ILE A 719 -17.59 -17.57 6.75
CA ILE A 719 -18.88 -18.24 6.63
C ILE A 719 -19.13 -19.06 7.89
N LEU A 720 -20.16 -18.66 8.65
CA LEU A 720 -20.58 -19.35 9.85
C LEU A 720 -21.62 -20.41 9.51
N ARG A 721 -21.34 -21.67 9.82
CA ARG A 721 -22.29 -22.78 9.71
C ARG A 721 -22.70 -23.26 11.10
N ALA A 722 -23.96 -23.65 11.25
CA ALA A 722 -24.41 -24.32 12.47
C ALA A 722 -23.69 -25.68 12.59
N PRO A 723 -23.23 -26.07 13.80
CA PRO A 723 -22.59 -27.36 14.01
C PRO A 723 -23.58 -28.48 13.66
N PRO A 724 -23.12 -29.57 13.01
CA PRO A 724 -23.98 -30.67 12.55
C PRO A 724 -24.69 -31.41 13.70
N SER A 725 -24.20 -31.25 14.93
CA SER A 725 -24.68 -31.94 16.13
C SER A 725 -25.65 -31.13 17.01
N SER A 726 -26.15 -29.97 16.57
CA SER A 726 -27.22 -29.30 17.31
C SER A 726 -28.51 -30.11 17.13
N PRO A 727 -29.07 -30.73 18.18
CA PRO A 727 -30.31 -31.47 18.04
C PRO A 727 -31.37 -30.50 17.53
N ALA A 728 -32.05 -30.91 16.47
CA ALA A 728 -33.26 -30.27 15.99
C ALA A 728 -34.31 -30.36 17.11
N ALA A 729 -34.28 -29.40 18.05
CA ALA A 729 -35.37 -29.17 18.97
C ALA A 729 -36.50 -28.57 18.13
N ALA A 730 -37.41 -29.45 17.74
CA ALA A 730 -38.69 -29.13 17.17
C ALA A 730 -39.46 -28.23 18.15
N THR A 731 -39.59 -26.96 17.80
CA THR A 731 -40.83 -26.21 18.01
C THR A 731 -40.93 -25.16 16.91
N THR A 732 -42.10 -25.13 16.30
CA THR A 732 -42.57 -24.26 15.23
C THR A 732 -42.33 -22.78 15.50
N THR A 733 -41.16 -22.27 15.13
CA THR A 733 -40.94 -20.89 14.65
C THR A 733 -39.63 -20.90 13.85
N THR A 734 -39.68 -20.49 12.59
CA THR A 734 -38.56 -20.16 11.68
C THR A 734 -37.19 -20.02 12.37
N GLY A 735 -36.34 -21.06 12.35
CA GLY A 735 -35.12 -21.03 13.16
C GLY A 735 -34.00 -22.01 12.80
N ARG A 736 -34.00 -22.61 11.60
CA ARG A 736 -32.79 -23.27 11.10
C ARG A 736 -31.81 -22.13 10.79
N LYS A 737 -30.75 -21.95 11.61
CA LYS A 737 -29.72 -20.93 11.35
C LYS A 737 -29.05 -21.29 10.02
N LEU A 738 -29.55 -20.67 8.95
CA LEU A 738 -28.94 -20.72 7.63
C LEU A 738 -27.47 -20.31 7.77
N PRO A 739 -26.57 -20.86 6.94
CA PRO A 739 -25.21 -20.37 6.90
C PRO A 739 -25.24 -18.85 6.66
N ARG A 740 -24.43 -18.11 7.41
CA ARG A 740 -24.39 -16.64 7.34
C ARG A 740 -22.97 -16.15 7.16
N MET A 741 -22.84 -14.99 6.53
CA MET A 741 -21.57 -14.27 6.43
C MET A 741 -21.35 -13.43 7.69
N GLN A 742 -20.13 -13.40 8.18
CA GLN A 742 -19.70 -12.43 9.18
C GLN A 742 -18.51 -11.67 8.66
N ARG A 743 -18.58 -10.33 8.67
CA ARG A 743 -17.51 -9.49 8.18
C ARG A 743 -16.30 -9.54 9.11
N LEU A 744 -15.13 -9.66 8.50
CA LEU A 744 -13.84 -9.64 9.14
C LEU A 744 -13.28 -8.20 9.10
N PRO A 745 -12.54 -7.76 10.13
CA PRO A 745 -11.95 -6.43 10.14
C PRO A 745 -10.90 -6.30 9.01
N PRO A 746 -10.66 -5.10 8.45
CA PRO A 746 -9.63 -4.89 7.43
C PRO A 746 -8.23 -5.33 7.87
N SER A 747 -7.97 -5.28 9.18
CA SER A 747 -6.72 -5.78 9.76
C SER A 747 -6.54 -7.28 9.53
N PHE A 748 -7.59 -8.05 9.27
CA PHE A 748 -7.53 -9.49 8.98
C PHE A 748 -6.41 -9.88 8.02
N ARG A 749 -6.04 -9.05 7.03
CA ARG A 749 -4.95 -9.37 6.09
C ARG A 749 -3.57 -8.83 6.49
N LEU A 750 -3.50 -7.99 7.51
CA LEU A 750 -2.26 -7.35 7.91
C LEU A 750 -1.42 -8.30 8.76
N LYS A 751 -0.23 -8.60 8.25
CA LYS A 751 0.80 -9.41 8.91
C LYS A 751 2.05 -8.59 9.18
N VAL A 752 2.73 -8.94 10.25
CA VAL A 752 4.08 -8.46 10.56
C VAL A 752 5.02 -9.66 10.57
N ASN A 753 6.20 -9.51 9.96
CA ASN A 753 7.25 -10.49 10.12
C ASN A 753 7.82 -10.35 11.54
N ALA A 754 7.67 -11.41 12.34
CA ALA A 754 8.05 -11.38 13.75
C ALA A 754 9.58 -11.24 13.97
N GLU A 755 10.39 -11.59 12.97
CA GLU A 755 11.85 -11.53 13.03
C GLU A 755 12.39 -10.12 12.82
N ASP A 756 11.86 -9.41 11.82
CA ASP A 756 12.36 -8.08 11.41
C ASP A 756 11.41 -6.92 11.74
N GLY A 757 10.17 -7.20 12.14
CA GLY A 757 9.15 -6.21 12.47
C GLY A 757 8.56 -5.45 11.28
N THR A 758 8.86 -5.87 10.05
CA THR A 758 8.31 -5.26 8.84
C THR A 758 6.91 -5.81 8.55
N TRP A 759 5.98 -4.92 8.15
CA TRP A 759 4.61 -5.32 7.87
C TRP A 759 4.41 -5.70 6.41
N GLU A 760 3.56 -6.65 6.06
CA GLU A 760 3.18 -6.84 4.65
C GLU A 760 2.45 -5.59 4.14
N ALA A 761 2.90 -5.01 3.02
CA ALA A 761 2.38 -3.75 2.52
C ALA A 761 0.92 -3.90 2.09
N SER A 762 0.11 -2.85 2.30
CA SER A 762 -1.24 -2.78 1.69
C SER A 762 -1.17 -2.89 0.15
N GLY A 763 -0.06 -2.44 -0.46
CA GLY A 763 0.25 -2.59 -1.89
C GLY A 763 0.87 -3.95 -2.31
N GLU A 764 1.47 -4.71 -1.39
CA GLU A 764 1.95 -6.08 -1.63
C GLU A 764 0.79 -7.08 -1.52
N LEU A 765 -0.17 -6.79 -0.63
CA LEU A 765 -1.48 -7.45 -0.58
C LEU A 765 -2.28 -7.32 -1.89
N ARG A 766 -1.89 -6.38 -2.78
CA ARG A 766 -2.44 -6.26 -4.14
C ARG A 766 -1.86 -7.29 -5.12
N ARG A 767 -0.69 -7.87 -4.86
CA ARG A 767 -0.05 -8.92 -5.69
C ARG A 767 -0.30 -10.32 -5.13
N GLU A 768 -0.40 -10.43 -3.82
CA GLU A 768 -0.82 -11.66 -3.16
C GLU A 768 -2.35 -11.73 -3.09
N HIS A 769 -2.98 -12.04 -4.22
CA HIS A 769 -4.44 -12.15 -4.27
C HIS A 769 -5.00 -13.27 -3.39
N SER A 770 -4.17 -14.28 -3.09
CA SER A 770 -4.55 -15.46 -2.32
C SER A 770 -4.62 -15.24 -0.82
N LEU A 771 -5.63 -15.84 -0.19
CA LEU A 771 -5.82 -16.00 1.25
C LEU A 771 -4.90 -17.08 1.82
N PHE A 772 -4.59 -18.10 1.04
CA PHE A 772 -3.72 -19.21 1.42
C PHE A 772 -2.34 -19.10 0.75
N ASP A 773 -1.32 -19.57 1.46
CA ASP A 773 0.01 -19.86 0.92
C ASP A 773 -0.04 -21.24 0.26
N HIS A 774 0.22 -21.26 -1.05
CA HIS A 774 0.20 -22.44 -1.91
C HIS A 774 1.61 -22.83 -2.39
N SER A 775 2.66 -22.34 -1.73
CA SER A 775 4.05 -22.65 -2.08
C SER A 775 4.59 -23.92 -1.41
N GLY A 776 3.97 -24.35 -0.30
CA GLY A 776 4.35 -25.54 0.48
C GLY A 776 3.65 -26.84 0.06
N ASP A 777 3.81 -27.92 0.82
CA ASP A 777 3.16 -29.20 0.52
C ASP A 777 1.64 -29.18 0.80
N GLU A 778 1.20 -28.33 1.74
CA GLU A 778 -0.21 -28.15 2.08
C GLU A 778 -0.55 -26.65 2.11
N PRO A 779 -1.69 -26.24 1.52
CA PRO A 779 -2.12 -24.86 1.59
C PRO A 779 -2.49 -24.44 3.01
N ARG A 780 -1.79 -23.42 3.51
CA ARG A 780 -2.02 -22.84 4.84
C ARG A 780 -2.57 -21.45 4.69
N LEU A 781 -3.54 -21.09 5.51
CA LEU A 781 -3.99 -19.71 5.56
C LEU A 781 -2.77 -18.85 5.89
N LYS A 782 -2.48 -17.77 5.14
CA LYS A 782 -1.28 -16.92 5.32
C LYS A 782 -1.13 -16.27 6.71
N MET A 783 -2.10 -16.56 7.58
CA MET A 783 -2.36 -16.07 8.93
C MET A 783 -1.80 -16.97 10.04
N LEU A 784 -1.26 -18.15 9.70
CA LEU A 784 -0.71 -19.14 10.65
C LEU A 784 0.81 -19.23 10.56
#